data_AF-A0A941G7Q0-F1
#
_entry.id   AF-A0A941G7Q0-F1
#
_cell.length_a   1.000
_cell.length_b   1.000
_cell.length_c   1.000
_cell.angle_alpha   90.00
_cell.angle_beta   90.00
_cell.angle_gamma   90.00
#
_symmetry.space_group_name_H-M   'P 1'
#
loop_
_entity.id
_entity.type
_entity.pdbx_description
1 polymer ?
#
loop_
_entity_poly.entity_id
_entity_poly.type
_entity_poly.pdbx_seq_one_letter_code
_entity_poly.pdbx_strand_id
1 'polypeptide(L)'
;TQSAGTLQHAGTSLAGKDMTLSATGQDAPGGASSSVGLDLAGGTLSAANRLTLTSAKDMDTSHATLHGSGLDLSAANLRNQGGKLTSSGDATIKLGGELDNTGGMIAAAGKARVDTTRLGNRDGTVAGGNLTIITSGAIDNQRGLLQADDTLTLTAASLDNRNTLTSSGAPAKGVLGKVASIVAGRVNNQGGAISVGQDLAIKAGELDNTAGEVASQGAARIEADTLKNTQGKLLAGRTLSVIVKTLRELGTLQSQGDLSFAYDGPLNQRGDLIAGRDLSLAVGGTMDNTARINAGRDLNIWADTLNNQATGELVAGRNNTINVAGTLTNAGLIDGGNTRITAGGVTNLGRIYGDGVAIGAGTLLNGAGANGGAVIASRGSLDLGAVTLVNNGHALIYSAVDLRIGGALDASGRAVGQAQSLQNAAATIEAAGNANISAAAILNLNINYASQTVLVSSELKRYYREANNNGNPAGAMLDRDSFWVCYENGPQCSQDPRWATGGRDRLLVVPSDKYPASRYGPPFDYVPPRWEGDGSSKPNEATAPVAPTYITPDYVCNGPGGDAGEGTCSYTAERFLYARDSRIWSVFDVAPPAGPMPVWVERQYPCGADWQCQASEVARRKVYDEAYAAFKATHMQLDARIRDFNADFARRLRHNFVYYDVTETVTETRATASDPGRILSGGAMTLTGTVTNDKSQIAAGGALSVVGPGIDNIGAAGTRTVARAGSMTLSTEGNGRRRETTGRYQETLASQPIEVPVGTSGGNIQVTLSGGAPGVTGVAAPGPVRVASVGLPDGNAVRTVSNPASIPDSQLFAVNSRPGAPYIVATDPRFTGQRPYVSSDYLLDLLLRPGALPGTPNGNAAGAGNG
;
A
#
# COMPACT_ATOMS: atom_id res chain seq x y z
N THR A 1 -44.81 70.92 -41.27
CA THR A 1 -45.69 70.91 -42.47
C THR A 1 -46.62 69.72 -42.38
N GLN A 2 -47.89 69.83 -42.77
CA GLN A 2 -48.76 68.66 -42.90
C GLN A 2 -48.57 68.09 -44.30
N SER A 3 -47.99 66.90 -44.38
CA SER A 3 -47.83 66.12 -45.59
C SER A 3 -48.57 64.81 -45.36
N ALA A 4 -49.62 64.54 -46.15
CA ALA A 4 -50.26 63.22 -46.27
C ALA A 4 -50.38 62.38 -44.98
N GLY A 5 -51.05 62.90 -43.95
CA GLY A 5 -51.30 62.12 -42.73
C GLY A 5 -50.12 61.97 -41.77
N THR A 6 -49.09 62.81 -41.90
CA THR A 6 -47.97 62.93 -40.95
C THR A 6 -47.69 64.40 -40.62
N LEU A 7 -47.47 64.69 -39.33
CA LEU A 7 -46.97 65.98 -38.87
C LEU A 7 -45.44 65.97 -38.90
N GLN A 8 -44.83 66.80 -39.76
CA GLN A 8 -43.37 66.89 -39.88
C GLN A 8 -42.81 68.10 -39.12
N HIS A 9 -41.79 67.86 -38.28
CA HIS A 9 -41.02 68.89 -37.58
C HIS A 9 -39.53 68.47 -37.42
N ALA A 10 -38.72 68.76 -38.44
CA ALA A 10 -37.27 68.54 -38.44
C ALA A 10 -36.46 69.73 -37.86
N GLY A 11 -37.13 70.68 -37.21
CA GLY A 11 -36.51 71.93 -36.71
C GLY A 11 -36.10 71.86 -35.24
N THR A 12 -35.76 73.03 -34.69
CA THR A 12 -35.49 73.20 -33.27
C THR A 12 -36.70 73.80 -32.56
N SER A 13 -37.17 73.16 -31.49
CA SER A 13 -38.17 73.68 -30.57
C SER A 13 -37.65 73.67 -29.14
N LEU A 14 -37.75 74.81 -28.44
CA LEU A 14 -37.30 74.97 -27.06
C LEU A 14 -38.45 75.52 -26.21
N ALA A 15 -38.78 74.85 -25.10
CA ALA A 15 -39.80 75.29 -24.16
C ALA A 15 -39.20 75.52 -22.76
N GLY A 16 -39.47 76.69 -22.16
CA GLY A 16 -39.01 77.02 -20.80
C GLY A 16 -39.72 76.25 -19.67
N LYS A 17 -40.73 75.44 -20.00
CA LYS A 17 -41.44 74.55 -19.06
C LYS A 17 -41.83 73.25 -19.76
N ASP A 18 -43.09 73.08 -20.12
CA ASP A 18 -43.62 71.88 -20.75
C ASP A 18 -43.74 72.07 -22.27
N MET A 19 -43.55 71.01 -23.03
CA MET A 19 -43.82 70.94 -24.46
C MET A 19 -44.72 69.74 -24.72
N THR A 20 -45.83 69.95 -25.43
CA THR A 20 -46.73 68.88 -25.86
C THR A 20 -46.89 68.95 -27.37
N LEU A 21 -46.65 67.83 -28.04
CA LEU A 21 -46.88 67.66 -29.48
C LEU A 21 -47.81 66.45 -29.67
N SER A 22 -49.00 66.70 -30.22
CA SER A 22 -50.01 65.65 -30.45
C SER A 22 -50.38 65.59 -31.92
N ALA A 23 -50.11 64.44 -32.55
CA ALA A 23 -50.58 64.04 -33.87
C ALA A 23 -51.76 63.07 -33.74
N THR A 24 -52.76 63.47 -32.96
CA THR A 24 -54.05 62.78 -32.82
C THR A 24 -55.08 63.59 -33.59
N GLY A 25 -55.56 63.11 -34.74
CA GLY A 25 -56.53 63.84 -35.54
C GLY A 25 -57.79 64.17 -34.71
N GLN A 26 -57.99 65.44 -34.40
CA GLN A 26 -59.28 65.98 -34.00
C GLN A 26 -59.94 66.54 -35.24
N ASP A 27 -60.87 65.78 -35.81
CA ASP A 27 -61.80 66.34 -36.78
C ASP A 27 -62.99 66.96 -36.03
N ALA A 28 -63.55 68.02 -36.61
CA ALA A 28 -64.77 68.69 -36.16
C ALA A 28 -65.93 67.68 -35.90
N PRO A 29 -66.97 68.06 -35.13
CA PRO A 29 -68.01 67.13 -34.68
C PRO A 29 -68.63 66.35 -35.86
N GLY A 30 -68.35 65.04 -35.94
CA GLY A 30 -68.95 64.12 -36.92
C GLY A 30 -68.00 63.38 -37.89
N GLY A 31 -66.69 63.65 -37.87
CA GLY A 31 -65.70 62.95 -38.72
C GLY A 31 -65.00 61.76 -38.04
N ALA A 32 -64.73 60.68 -38.79
CA ALA A 32 -63.87 59.59 -38.33
C ALA A 32 -62.43 60.11 -38.14
N SER A 33 -61.86 59.95 -36.94
CA SER A 33 -60.53 60.46 -36.58
C SER A 33 -59.47 60.05 -37.60
N SER A 34 -58.93 61.02 -38.33
CA SER A 34 -57.78 60.81 -39.20
C SER A 34 -56.54 60.51 -38.33
N SER A 35 -56.11 59.25 -38.29
CA SER A 35 -54.89 58.83 -37.59
C SER A 35 -53.65 59.46 -38.27
N VAL A 36 -52.94 60.35 -37.55
CA VAL A 36 -51.77 61.10 -38.04
C VAL A 36 -50.48 60.55 -37.43
N GLY A 37 -49.42 60.42 -38.23
CA GLY A 37 -48.05 60.09 -37.77
C GLY A 37 -47.27 61.33 -37.30
N LEU A 38 -46.13 61.14 -36.65
CA LEU A 38 -45.24 62.23 -36.23
C LEU A 38 -43.82 61.99 -36.72
N ASP A 39 -43.28 62.89 -37.54
CA ASP A 39 -41.93 62.80 -38.08
C ASP A 39 -41.08 63.96 -37.52
N LEU A 40 -40.14 63.61 -36.65
CA LEU A 40 -39.20 64.48 -35.98
C LEU A 40 -37.75 64.20 -36.40
N ALA A 41 -37.54 63.47 -37.50
CA ALA A 41 -36.21 63.03 -37.91
C ALA A 41 -35.25 64.22 -38.06
N GLY A 42 -34.05 64.10 -37.47
CA GLY A 42 -33.03 65.15 -37.44
C GLY A 42 -33.37 66.40 -36.60
N GLY A 43 -34.56 66.48 -36.01
CA GLY A 43 -35.01 67.63 -35.23
C GLY A 43 -34.40 67.71 -33.83
N THR A 44 -34.55 68.85 -33.18
CA THR A 44 -34.16 69.07 -31.77
C THR A 44 -35.33 69.60 -30.96
N LEU A 45 -35.82 68.82 -29.99
CA LEU A 45 -36.89 69.24 -29.09
C LEU A 45 -36.37 69.22 -27.65
N SER A 46 -36.49 70.35 -26.95
CA SER A 46 -36.09 70.44 -25.54
C SER A 46 -37.16 71.15 -24.72
N ALA A 47 -37.57 70.55 -23.61
CA ALA A 47 -38.48 71.11 -22.62
C ALA A 47 -37.82 71.12 -21.24
N ALA A 48 -37.78 72.26 -20.55
CA ALA A 48 -37.14 72.34 -19.24
C ALA A 48 -37.78 71.43 -18.18
N ASN A 49 -39.09 71.16 -18.29
CA ASN A 49 -39.84 70.28 -17.39
C ASN A 49 -40.29 69.00 -18.11
N ARG A 50 -41.38 68.99 -18.87
CA ARG A 50 -41.88 67.76 -19.52
C ARG A 50 -42.02 67.88 -21.02
N LEU A 51 -41.52 66.88 -21.76
CA LEU A 51 -41.78 66.68 -23.18
C LEU A 51 -42.80 65.55 -23.35
N THR A 52 -43.99 65.86 -23.87
CA THR A 52 -45.06 64.89 -24.15
C THR A 52 -45.28 64.79 -25.65
N LEU A 53 -45.11 63.60 -26.21
CA LEU A 53 -45.31 63.31 -27.63
C LEU A 53 -46.37 62.23 -27.80
N THR A 54 -47.41 62.52 -28.57
CA THR A 54 -48.47 61.54 -28.87
C THR A 54 -48.69 61.45 -30.38
N SER A 55 -48.72 60.25 -30.92
CA SER A 55 -49.01 59.95 -32.33
C SER A 55 -50.03 58.82 -32.40
N ALA A 56 -51.01 58.92 -33.30
CA ALA A 56 -51.95 57.83 -33.55
C ALA A 56 -51.35 56.73 -34.45
N LYS A 57 -50.25 57.03 -35.14
CA LYS A 57 -49.49 56.13 -36.03
C LYS A 57 -48.02 56.08 -35.60
N ASP A 58 -47.13 55.87 -36.56
CA ASP A 58 -45.69 55.81 -36.37
C ASP A 58 -45.14 57.17 -35.92
N MET A 59 -44.09 57.10 -35.12
CA MET A 59 -43.27 58.23 -34.73
C MET A 59 -41.83 58.00 -35.20
N ASP A 60 -41.27 58.91 -35.97
CA ASP A 60 -39.87 58.87 -36.40
C ASP A 60 -39.06 59.93 -35.64
N THR A 61 -38.06 59.49 -34.89
CA THR A 61 -37.09 60.32 -34.16
C THR A 61 -35.67 59.99 -34.58
N SER A 62 -35.48 59.42 -35.78
CA SER A 62 -34.16 59.04 -36.29
C SER A 62 -33.23 60.26 -36.35
N HIS A 63 -32.02 60.12 -35.82
CA HIS A 63 -31.03 61.21 -35.69
C HIS A 63 -31.50 62.47 -34.95
N ALA A 64 -32.66 62.44 -34.31
CA ALA A 64 -33.21 63.57 -33.57
C ALA A 64 -32.60 63.66 -32.17
N THR A 65 -32.61 64.85 -31.57
CA THR A 65 -32.27 65.05 -30.15
C THR A 65 -33.48 65.54 -29.39
N LEU A 66 -34.02 64.69 -28.51
CA LEU A 66 -35.18 64.95 -27.69
C LEU A 66 -34.78 64.95 -26.22
N HIS A 67 -35.14 66.01 -25.50
CA HIS A 67 -34.77 66.20 -24.10
C HIS A 67 -35.88 66.82 -23.24
N GLY A 68 -36.01 66.35 -22.00
CA GLY A 68 -36.69 67.11 -20.94
C GLY A 68 -36.57 66.46 -19.56
N SER A 69 -36.93 67.18 -18.49
CA SER A 69 -36.91 66.61 -17.12
C SER A 69 -37.92 65.48 -16.89
N GLY A 70 -38.90 65.33 -17.77
CA GLY A 70 -39.70 64.13 -17.96
C GLY A 70 -40.01 63.93 -19.44
N LEU A 71 -40.10 62.68 -19.88
CA LEU A 71 -40.39 62.33 -21.28
C LEU A 71 -41.55 61.33 -21.33
N ASP A 72 -42.66 61.71 -21.93
CA ASP A 72 -43.81 60.81 -22.17
C ASP A 72 -44.03 60.68 -23.68
N LEU A 73 -43.96 59.46 -24.20
CA LEU A 73 -44.13 59.15 -25.63
C LEU A 73 -45.17 58.05 -25.81
N SER A 74 -46.18 58.33 -26.64
CA SER A 74 -47.18 57.34 -27.05
C SER A 74 -47.32 57.30 -28.57
N ALA A 75 -47.19 56.13 -29.18
CA ALA A 75 -47.31 55.95 -30.64
C ALA A 75 -47.75 54.52 -31.01
N ALA A 76 -48.02 54.27 -32.30
CA ALA A 76 -48.17 52.90 -32.79
C ALA A 76 -46.79 52.21 -32.84
N ASN A 77 -45.83 52.80 -33.55
CA ASN A 77 -44.44 52.37 -33.62
C ASN A 77 -43.52 53.56 -33.38
N LEU A 78 -42.28 53.33 -32.95
CA LEU A 78 -41.26 54.36 -32.78
C LEU A 78 -39.95 53.93 -33.47
N ARG A 79 -39.47 54.75 -34.40
CA ARG A 79 -38.16 54.61 -35.04
C ARG A 79 -37.19 55.64 -34.46
N ASN A 80 -36.24 55.20 -33.67
CA ASN A 80 -35.22 56.03 -33.03
C ASN A 80 -33.79 55.69 -33.50
N GLN A 81 -33.61 55.42 -34.78
CA GLN A 81 -32.30 55.02 -35.30
C GLN A 81 -31.30 56.17 -35.22
N GLY A 82 -30.19 55.97 -34.52
CA GLY A 82 -29.18 57.03 -34.29
C GLY A 82 -29.71 58.28 -33.58
N GLY A 83 -30.96 58.26 -33.08
CA GLY A 83 -31.58 59.36 -32.35
C GLY A 83 -31.32 59.27 -30.85
N LYS A 84 -31.52 60.37 -30.14
CA LYS A 84 -31.25 60.52 -28.72
C LYS A 84 -32.49 61.03 -28.00
N LEU A 85 -33.14 60.16 -27.24
CA LEU A 85 -34.27 60.45 -26.37
C LEU A 85 -33.76 60.44 -24.94
N THR A 86 -33.71 61.60 -24.30
CA THR A 86 -33.14 61.72 -22.96
C THR A 86 -34.08 62.40 -21.97
N SER A 87 -34.05 61.94 -20.72
CA SER A 87 -34.68 62.63 -19.62
C SER A 87 -33.75 62.78 -18.41
N SER A 88 -33.75 63.96 -17.78
CA SER A 88 -33.10 64.19 -16.48
C SER A 88 -33.95 63.72 -15.29
N GLY A 89 -35.17 63.22 -15.54
CA GLY A 89 -36.03 62.54 -14.57
C GLY A 89 -36.58 61.25 -15.18
N ASP A 90 -37.90 61.07 -15.15
CA ASP A 90 -38.56 59.85 -15.63
C ASP A 90 -38.88 59.90 -17.13
N ALA A 91 -38.75 58.77 -17.81
CA ALA A 91 -39.20 58.57 -19.19
C ALA A 91 -40.18 57.39 -19.29
N THR A 92 -41.32 57.60 -19.95
CA THR A 92 -42.30 56.57 -20.27
C THR A 92 -42.54 56.52 -21.77
N ILE A 93 -42.29 55.37 -22.39
CA ILE A 93 -42.54 55.10 -23.81
C ILE A 93 -43.58 53.98 -23.88
N LYS A 94 -44.74 54.26 -24.48
CA LYS A 94 -45.84 53.31 -24.67
C LYS A 94 -46.16 53.17 -26.15
N LEU A 95 -46.02 51.97 -26.68
CA LEU A 95 -46.17 51.67 -28.09
C LEU A 95 -47.13 50.51 -28.28
N GLY A 96 -47.97 50.58 -29.32
CA GLY A 96 -48.80 49.45 -29.73
C GLY A 96 -48.01 48.34 -30.44
N GLY A 97 -46.89 48.70 -31.09
CA GLY A 97 -46.14 47.86 -32.02
C GLY A 97 -44.64 47.81 -31.71
N GLU A 98 -43.79 48.28 -32.61
CA GLU A 98 -42.33 48.13 -32.54
C GLU A 98 -41.63 49.40 -32.08
N LEU A 99 -40.58 49.21 -31.28
CA LEU A 99 -39.54 50.20 -30.99
C LEU A 99 -38.25 49.79 -31.70
N ASP A 100 -37.79 50.57 -32.67
CA ASP A 100 -36.48 50.41 -33.29
C ASP A 100 -35.49 51.48 -32.78
N ASN A 101 -34.67 51.09 -31.81
CA ASN A 101 -33.59 51.89 -31.22
C ASN A 101 -32.21 51.48 -31.77
N THR A 102 -32.13 50.98 -33.01
CA THR A 102 -30.86 50.54 -33.60
C THR A 102 -29.85 51.69 -33.69
N GLY A 103 -28.70 51.55 -33.03
CA GLY A 103 -27.68 52.61 -32.92
C GLY A 103 -28.16 53.89 -32.21
N GLY A 104 -29.38 53.87 -31.64
CA GLY A 104 -30.01 54.99 -30.95
C GLY A 104 -29.77 54.95 -29.43
N MET A 105 -30.17 56.01 -28.77
CA MET A 105 -30.10 56.17 -27.31
C MET A 105 -31.46 56.56 -26.75
N ILE A 106 -31.93 55.79 -25.78
CA ILE A 106 -33.04 56.13 -24.88
C ILE A 106 -32.48 56.09 -23.47
N ALA A 107 -32.47 57.22 -22.75
CA ALA A 107 -31.92 57.28 -21.41
C ALA A 107 -32.75 58.18 -20.47
N ALA A 108 -32.98 57.72 -19.25
CA ALA A 108 -33.61 58.52 -18.19
C ALA A 108 -32.75 58.48 -16.92
N ALA A 109 -32.48 59.62 -16.30
CA ALA A 109 -31.76 59.64 -15.02
C ALA A 109 -32.61 59.05 -13.87
N GLY A 110 -33.94 59.14 -13.98
CA GLY A 110 -34.92 58.50 -13.11
C GLY A 110 -35.39 57.16 -13.65
N LYS A 111 -36.71 56.91 -13.65
CA LYS A 111 -37.31 55.68 -14.16
C LYS A 111 -37.47 55.74 -15.68
N ALA A 112 -36.90 54.79 -16.40
CA ALA A 112 -37.21 54.52 -17.81
C ALA A 112 -38.18 53.34 -17.89
N ARG A 113 -39.37 53.55 -18.46
CA ARG A 113 -40.36 52.51 -18.75
C ARG A 113 -40.61 52.42 -20.25
N VAL A 114 -40.48 51.23 -20.81
CA VAL A 114 -40.76 50.92 -22.21
C VAL A 114 -41.80 49.80 -22.27
N ASP A 115 -43.01 50.13 -22.72
CA ASP A 115 -44.08 49.18 -23.02
C ASP A 115 -44.23 49.11 -24.55
N THR A 116 -43.97 47.94 -25.15
CA THR A 116 -44.01 47.77 -26.62
C THR A 116 -44.34 46.32 -26.99
N THR A 117 -44.62 46.01 -28.25
CA THR A 117 -44.74 44.62 -28.73
C THR A 117 -43.37 44.03 -29.07
N ARG A 118 -42.47 44.82 -29.68
CA ARG A 118 -41.08 44.41 -29.99
C ARG A 118 -40.11 45.55 -29.72
N LEU A 119 -38.88 45.21 -29.34
CA LEU A 119 -37.78 46.15 -29.13
C LEU A 119 -36.55 45.71 -29.92
N GLY A 120 -36.18 46.46 -30.94
CA GLY A 120 -34.86 46.42 -31.57
C GLY A 120 -33.92 47.39 -30.86
N ASN A 121 -32.82 46.90 -30.30
CA ASN A 121 -31.78 47.70 -29.63
C ASN A 121 -30.38 47.32 -30.12
N ARG A 122 -30.26 46.89 -31.38
CA ARG A 122 -28.98 46.49 -31.94
C ARG A 122 -28.02 47.67 -32.00
N ASP A 123 -26.83 47.53 -31.43
CA ASP A 123 -25.84 48.63 -31.26
C ASP A 123 -26.40 49.88 -30.54
N GLY A 124 -27.61 49.80 -29.97
CA GLY A 124 -28.28 50.88 -29.29
C GLY A 124 -28.08 50.83 -27.78
N THR A 125 -28.59 51.86 -27.10
CA THR A 125 -28.62 51.95 -25.64
C THR A 125 -30.03 52.27 -25.15
N VAL A 126 -30.53 51.46 -24.23
CA VAL A 126 -31.70 51.79 -23.40
C VAL A 126 -31.24 51.80 -21.94
N ALA A 127 -31.30 52.95 -21.29
CA ALA A 127 -30.78 53.16 -19.95
C ALA A 127 -31.79 53.87 -19.03
N GLY A 128 -31.75 53.54 -17.74
CA GLY A 128 -32.55 54.20 -16.71
C GLY A 128 -31.85 54.19 -15.35
N GLY A 129 -32.17 55.11 -14.46
CA GLY A 129 -31.91 54.93 -13.02
C GLY A 129 -32.58 53.64 -12.53
N ASN A 130 -33.87 53.48 -12.86
CA ASN A 130 -34.55 52.18 -12.89
C ASN A 130 -35.05 51.92 -14.31
N LEU A 131 -34.84 50.72 -14.84
CA LEU A 131 -35.28 50.35 -16.18
C LEU A 131 -36.36 49.27 -16.11
N THR A 132 -37.53 49.54 -16.67
CA THR A 132 -38.60 48.57 -16.86
C THR A 132 -38.89 48.41 -18.34
N ILE A 133 -38.72 47.20 -18.87
CA ILE A 133 -39.04 46.86 -20.26
C ILE A 133 -40.08 45.74 -20.23
N ILE A 134 -41.23 45.99 -20.83
CA ILE A 134 -42.30 45.00 -20.97
C ILE A 134 -42.62 44.87 -22.45
N THR A 135 -42.34 43.70 -22.99
CA THR A 135 -42.67 43.33 -24.36
C THR A 135 -43.52 42.07 -24.42
N SER A 136 -44.56 42.08 -25.26
CA SER A 136 -45.31 40.85 -25.56
C SER A 136 -44.56 39.94 -26.55
N GLY A 137 -43.61 40.51 -27.31
CA GLY A 137 -42.77 39.84 -28.29
C GLY A 137 -41.27 39.88 -27.93
N ALA A 138 -40.42 39.94 -28.96
CA ALA A 138 -38.97 39.80 -28.81
C ALA A 138 -38.24 41.13 -28.55
N ILE A 139 -37.15 41.03 -27.79
CA ILE A 139 -36.11 42.04 -27.63
C ILE A 139 -34.86 41.56 -28.38
N ASP A 140 -34.38 42.34 -29.35
CA ASP A 140 -33.08 42.14 -30.01
C ASP A 140 -32.07 43.13 -29.43
N ASN A 141 -31.23 42.66 -28.51
CA ASN A 141 -30.16 43.42 -27.87
C ASN A 141 -28.76 43.02 -28.41
N GLN A 142 -28.68 42.50 -29.64
CA GLN A 142 -27.41 42.12 -30.23
C GLN A 142 -26.44 43.29 -30.28
N ARG A 143 -25.25 43.15 -29.66
CA ARG A 143 -24.25 44.23 -29.54
C ARG A 143 -24.82 45.53 -28.93
N GLY A 144 -26.01 45.50 -28.34
CA GLY A 144 -26.67 46.63 -27.68
C GLY A 144 -26.40 46.65 -26.17
N LEU A 145 -26.94 47.67 -25.51
CA LEU A 145 -26.88 47.84 -24.06
C LEU A 145 -28.28 48.10 -23.50
N LEU A 146 -28.68 47.28 -22.52
CA LEU A 146 -29.78 47.52 -21.61
C LEU A 146 -29.18 47.75 -20.23
N GLN A 147 -29.33 48.94 -19.67
CA GLN A 147 -28.70 49.30 -18.39
C GLN A 147 -29.70 49.89 -17.40
N ALA A 148 -29.65 49.43 -16.16
CA ALA A 148 -30.19 50.15 -15.02
C ALA A 148 -29.05 50.56 -14.07
N ASP A 149 -29.08 51.76 -13.52
CA ASP A 149 -28.14 52.12 -12.45
C ASP A 149 -28.52 51.46 -11.11
N ASP A 150 -29.83 51.20 -10.90
CA ASP A 150 -30.36 50.47 -9.75
C ASP A 150 -31.11 49.20 -10.20
N THR A 151 -32.42 49.25 -10.42
CA THR A 151 -33.22 48.03 -10.74
C THR A 151 -33.56 47.91 -12.23
N LEU A 152 -33.27 46.75 -12.81
CA LEU A 152 -33.72 46.33 -14.15
C LEU A 152 -34.82 45.27 -14.03
N THR A 153 -36.00 45.55 -14.60
CA THR A 153 -37.09 44.59 -14.74
C THR A 153 -37.40 44.38 -16.21
N LEU A 154 -37.28 43.15 -16.69
CA LEU A 154 -37.51 42.78 -18.08
C LEU A 154 -38.53 41.65 -18.15
N THR A 155 -39.60 41.85 -18.91
CA THR A 155 -40.56 40.80 -19.29
C THR A 155 -40.68 40.78 -20.81
N ALA A 156 -40.43 39.62 -21.43
CA ALA A 156 -40.46 39.46 -22.89
C ALA A 156 -40.89 38.06 -23.33
N ALA A 157 -41.32 37.87 -24.57
CA ALA A 157 -41.42 36.52 -25.13
C ALA A 157 -40.01 35.93 -25.35
N SER A 158 -39.06 36.74 -25.82
CA SER A 158 -37.66 36.33 -25.96
C SER A 158 -36.70 37.52 -25.85
N LEU A 159 -35.53 37.28 -25.28
CA LEU A 159 -34.39 38.20 -25.26
C LEU A 159 -33.24 37.60 -26.07
N ASP A 160 -32.82 38.26 -27.14
CA ASP A 160 -31.58 37.96 -27.85
C ASP A 160 -30.48 38.92 -27.41
N ASN A 161 -29.58 38.45 -26.54
CA ASN A 161 -28.47 39.19 -25.94
C ASN A 161 -27.10 38.71 -26.47
N ARG A 162 -27.06 38.00 -27.59
CA ARG A 162 -25.82 37.43 -28.12
C ARG A 162 -24.80 38.49 -28.55
N ASN A 163 -23.53 38.11 -28.59
CA ASN A 163 -22.41 38.96 -29.02
C ASN A 163 -22.31 40.28 -28.26
N THR A 164 -22.65 40.24 -26.96
CA THR A 164 -22.55 41.39 -26.04
C THR A 164 -21.45 41.22 -25.00
N LEU A 165 -20.80 40.06 -24.93
CA LEU A 165 -19.60 39.88 -24.12
C LEU A 165 -18.45 40.65 -24.77
N THR A 166 -17.89 41.61 -24.05
CA THR A 166 -16.84 42.48 -24.55
C THR A 166 -15.51 42.20 -23.86
N SER A 167 -14.40 42.39 -24.57
CA SER A 167 -13.06 42.32 -23.98
C SER A 167 -12.89 43.36 -22.86
N SER A 168 -12.00 43.07 -21.91
CA SER A 168 -11.66 44.02 -20.85
C SER A 168 -11.29 45.40 -21.42
N GLY A 169 -11.90 46.45 -20.88
CA GLY A 169 -11.68 47.85 -21.29
C GLY A 169 -12.48 48.32 -22.51
N ALA A 170 -13.17 47.43 -23.23
CA ALA A 170 -14.13 47.85 -24.25
C ALA A 170 -15.43 48.38 -23.59
N PRO A 171 -16.19 49.26 -24.27
CA PRO A 171 -17.48 49.73 -23.77
C PRO A 171 -18.41 48.57 -23.45
N ALA A 172 -19.00 48.58 -22.26
CA ALA A 172 -19.87 47.50 -21.82
C ALA A 172 -21.11 47.38 -22.72
N LYS A 173 -21.52 46.14 -22.98
CA LYS A 173 -22.71 45.77 -23.72
C LYS A 173 -23.47 44.70 -22.93
N GLY A 174 -24.68 44.39 -23.38
CA GLY A 174 -25.49 43.32 -22.80
C GLY A 174 -26.54 43.86 -21.86
N VAL A 175 -26.78 43.15 -20.75
CA VAL A 175 -27.74 43.53 -19.72
C VAL A 175 -27.00 43.84 -18.43
N LEU A 176 -27.09 45.09 -17.99
CA LEU A 176 -26.44 45.61 -16.78
C LEU A 176 -27.46 46.15 -15.79
N GLY A 177 -27.18 45.96 -14.50
CA GLY A 177 -28.03 46.43 -13.42
C GLY A 177 -27.33 46.37 -12.08
N LYS A 178 -27.82 47.06 -11.05
CA LYS A 178 -27.46 46.70 -9.67
C LYS A 178 -28.28 45.48 -9.25
N VAL A 179 -29.59 45.51 -9.45
CA VAL A 179 -30.49 44.35 -9.31
C VAL A 179 -31.19 44.10 -10.63
N ALA A 180 -31.34 42.84 -11.05
CA ALA A 180 -32.12 42.52 -12.25
C ALA A 180 -33.08 41.35 -12.05
N SER A 181 -34.28 41.49 -12.64
CA SER A 181 -35.28 40.44 -12.78
C SER A 181 -35.65 40.29 -14.25
N ILE A 182 -35.34 39.13 -14.83
CA ILE A 182 -35.57 38.79 -16.24
C ILE A 182 -36.56 37.63 -16.31
N VAL A 183 -37.72 37.86 -16.93
CA VAL A 183 -38.73 36.83 -17.20
C VAL A 183 -38.95 36.74 -18.70
N ALA A 184 -38.60 35.60 -19.30
CA ALA A 184 -38.81 35.42 -20.75
C ALA A 184 -39.07 33.97 -21.16
N GLY A 185 -39.78 33.74 -22.26
CA GLY A 185 -39.88 32.39 -22.84
C GLY A 185 -38.51 31.83 -23.25
N ARG A 186 -37.65 32.68 -23.82
CA ARG A 186 -36.28 32.33 -24.21
C ARG A 186 -35.30 33.47 -23.93
N VAL A 187 -34.14 33.16 -23.37
CA VAL A 187 -33.00 34.05 -23.22
C VAL A 187 -31.81 33.47 -23.99
N ASN A 188 -31.40 34.14 -25.06
CA ASN A 188 -30.22 33.77 -25.84
C ASN A 188 -29.06 34.70 -25.48
N ASN A 189 -28.16 34.22 -24.62
CA ASN A 189 -26.96 34.90 -24.16
C ASN A 189 -25.68 34.30 -24.78
N GLN A 190 -25.76 33.75 -26.00
CA GLN A 190 -24.59 33.16 -26.66
C GLN A 190 -23.49 34.18 -26.93
N GLY A 191 -22.29 33.98 -26.38
CA GLY A 191 -21.23 35.00 -26.44
C GLY A 191 -21.68 36.36 -25.89
N GLY A 192 -22.68 36.37 -25.01
CA GLY A 192 -23.30 37.55 -24.42
C GLY A 192 -22.94 37.74 -22.95
N ALA A 193 -23.26 38.91 -22.41
CA ALA A 193 -23.06 39.25 -21.01
C ALA A 193 -24.38 39.70 -20.35
N ILE A 194 -24.72 39.08 -19.23
CA ILE A 194 -25.70 39.56 -18.26
C ILE A 194 -24.95 39.73 -16.95
N SER A 195 -24.74 40.96 -16.48
CA SER A 195 -23.89 41.24 -15.33
C SER A 195 -24.55 42.23 -14.38
N VAL A 196 -24.70 41.85 -13.11
CA VAL A 196 -25.32 42.72 -12.09
C VAL A 196 -24.47 42.90 -10.83
N GLY A 197 -24.58 44.09 -10.23
CA GLY A 197 -23.81 44.48 -9.04
C GLY A 197 -24.32 43.93 -7.71
N GLN A 198 -25.54 43.38 -7.66
CA GLN A 198 -26.16 42.75 -6.50
C GLN A 198 -26.94 41.53 -6.98
N ASP A 199 -28.28 41.50 -6.84
CA ASP A 199 -29.06 40.28 -7.04
C ASP A 199 -29.60 40.12 -8.46
N LEU A 200 -29.56 38.89 -8.97
CA LEU A 200 -30.05 38.48 -10.28
C LEU A 200 -31.12 37.40 -10.13
N ALA A 201 -32.26 37.60 -10.75
CA ALA A 201 -33.26 36.57 -10.97
C ALA A 201 -33.51 36.40 -12.47
N ILE A 202 -33.37 35.18 -12.97
CA ILE A 202 -33.75 34.79 -14.33
C ILE A 202 -34.77 33.67 -14.24
N LYS A 203 -35.93 33.88 -14.85
CA LYS A 203 -36.95 32.84 -15.07
C LYS A 203 -37.19 32.69 -16.56
N ALA A 204 -36.85 31.53 -17.11
CA ALA A 204 -37.00 31.29 -18.54
C ALA A 204 -37.53 29.90 -18.93
N GLY A 205 -38.11 29.78 -20.12
CA GLY A 205 -38.33 28.46 -20.73
C GLY A 205 -37.01 27.86 -21.22
N GLU A 206 -36.22 28.66 -21.94
CA GLU A 206 -34.85 28.30 -22.34
C GLU A 206 -33.86 29.42 -21.98
N LEU A 207 -32.74 29.05 -21.34
CA LEU A 207 -31.56 29.90 -21.23
C LEU A 207 -30.41 29.26 -22.03
N ASP A 208 -29.99 29.93 -23.10
CA ASP A 208 -28.81 29.56 -23.87
C ASP A 208 -27.66 30.50 -23.54
N ASN A 209 -26.72 30.04 -22.72
CA ASN A 209 -25.54 30.78 -22.29
C ASN A 209 -24.25 30.19 -22.92
N THR A 210 -24.35 29.60 -24.12
CA THR A 210 -23.18 28.99 -24.78
C THR A 210 -22.08 30.03 -25.01
N ALA A 211 -20.87 29.78 -24.51
CA ALA A 211 -19.73 30.71 -24.51
C ALA A 211 -20.07 32.13 -23.97
N GLY A 212 -21.14 32.26 -23.20
CA GLY A 212 -21.60 33.51 -22.59
C GLY A 212 -21.30 33.58 -21.10
N GLU A 213 -21.58 34.74 -20.52
CA GLU A 213 -21.42 34.99 -19.08
C GLU A 213 -22.73 35.54 -18.49
N VAL A 214 -23.18 34.89 -17.41
CA VAL A 214 -24.23 35.39 -16.51
C VAL A 214 -23.60 35.55 -15.13
N ALA A 215 -23.54 36.77 -14.63
CA ALA A 215 -22.81 37.11 -13.42
C ALA A 215 -23.59 38.03 -12.48
N SER A 216 -23.41 37.81 -11.19
CA SER A 216 -23.95 38.62 -10.10
C SER A 216 -22.88 38.79 -9.02
N GLN A 217 -22.67 40.01 -8.51
CA GLN A 217 -21.82 40.21 -7.32
C GLN A 217 -22.56 39.87 -6.01
N GLY A 218 -23.87 39.66 -6.07
CA GLY A 218 -24.72 39.21 -4.96
C GLY A 218 -25.20 37.77 -5.14
N ALA A 219 -26.51 37.55 -5.02
CA ALA A 219 -27.14 36.27 -5.29
C ALA A 219 -27.69 36.17 -6.73
N ALA A 220 -27.46 35.04 -7.38
CA ALA A 220 -28.08 34.69 -8.65
C ALA A 220 -29.02 33.49 -8.48
N ARG A 221 -30.29 33.67 -8.87
CA ARG A 221 -31.27 32.60 -9.00
C ARG A 221 -31.66 32.43 -10.46
N ILE A 222 -31.39 31.25 -11.00
CA ILE A 222 -31.68 30.90 -12.39
C ILE A 222 -32.64 29.71 -12.38
N GLU A 223 -33.86 29.96 -12.82
CA GLU A 223 -34.89 28.94 -13.07
C GLU A 223 -35.11 28.86 -14.57
N ALA A 224 -34.77 27.73 -15.18
CA ALA A 224 -34.99 27.52 -16.61
C ALA A 224 -35.53 26.12 -16.89
N ASP A 225 -36.51 25.95 -17.80
CA ASP A 225 -36.89 24.59 -18.19
C ASP A 225 -35.71 23.90 -18.93
N THR A 226 -35.06 24.61 -19.86
CA THR A 226 -33.86 24.16 -20.55
C THR A 226 -32.69 25.11 -20.31
N LEU A 227 -31.53 24.55 -19.90
CA LEU A 227 -30.26 25.27 -19.84
C LEU A 227 -29.27 24.70 -20.86
N LYS A 228 -28.68 25.56 -21.68
CA LYS A 228 -27.51 25.25 -22.52
C LYS A 228 -26.36 26.12 -22.03
N ASN A 229 -25.32 25.50 -21.48
CA ASN A 229 -24.20 26.25 -20.90
C ASN A 229 -22.83 25.74 -21.37
N THR A 230 -22.75 25.17 -22.58
CA THR A 230 -21.49 24.74 -23.19
C THR A 230 -20.49 25.90 -23.24
N GLN A 231 -19.33 25.72 -22.59
CA GLN A 231 -18.28 26.75 -22.44
C GLN A 231 -18.76 28.07 -21.78
N GLY A 232 -19.98 28.09 -21.22
CA GLY A 232 -20.56 29.25 -20.56
C GLY A 232 -20.23 29.29 -19.08
N LYS A 233 -20.38 30.49 -18.49
CA LYS A 233 -20.13 30.76 -17.07
C LYS A 233 -21.37 31.29 -16.38
N LEU A 234 -21.68 30.72 -15.22
CA LEU A 234 -22.69 31.22 -14.28
C LEU A 234 -21.99 31.57 -12.95
N LEU A 235 -21.99 32.84 -12.57
CA LEU A 235 -21.16 33.37 -11.48
C LEU A 235 -22.00 34.13 -10.44
N ALA A 236 -21.71 33.93 -9.15
CA ALA A 236 -22.33 34.69 -8.06
C ALA A 236 -21.34 35.06 -6.94
N GLY A 237 -21.44 36.27 -6.38
CA GLY A 237 -20.60 36.70 -5.25
C GLY A 237 -21.05 36.19 -3.88
N ARG A 238 -22.31 35.74 -3.73
CA ARG A 238 -22.84 35.23 -2.44
C ARG A 238 -23.55 33.90 -2.56
N THR A 239 -24.49 33.76 -3.48
CA THR A 239 -25.22 32.49 -3.66
C THR A 239 -25.57 32.29 -5.13
N LEU A 240 -25.28 31.12 -5.67
CA LEU A 240 -25.75 30.69 -6.98
C LEU A 240 -26.77 29.57 -6.80
N SER A 241 -27.98 29.75 -7.31
CA SER A 241 -29.03 28.74 -7.32
C SER A 241 -29.50 28.50 -8.74
N VAL A 242 -29.37 27.26 -9.22
CA VAL A 242 -29.71 26.86 -10.59
C VAL A 242 -30.66 25.67 -10.53
N ILE A 243 -31.85 25.83 -11.10
CA ILE A 243 -32.91 24.82 -11.13
C ILE A 243 -33.32 24.61 -12.58
N VAL A 244 -33.15 23.39 -13.08
CA VAL A 244 -33.41 23.07 -14.50
C VAL A 244 -34.12 21.74 -14.70
N LYS A 245 -34.88 21.61 -15.80
CA LYS A 245 -35.54 20.35 -16.19
C LYS A 245 -34.79 19.60 -17.29
N THR A 246 -34.12 20.32 -18.18
CA THR A 246 -33.32 19.79 -19.29
C THR A 246 -31.98 20.53 -19.35
N LEU A 247 -30.89 19.78 -19.56
CA LEU A 247 -29.54 20.33 -19.57
C LEU A 247 -28.78 19.94 -20.86
N ARG A 248 -28.08 20.90 -21.46
CA ARG A 248 -27.02 20.64 -22.46
C ARG A 248 -25.71 21.25 -21.98
N GLU A 249 -24.94 20.41 -21.30
CA GLU A 249 -23.72 20.72 -20.56
C GLU A 249 -23.88 21.82 -19.50
N LEU A 250 -23.27 21.60 -18.35
CA LEU A 250 -23.37 22.53 -17.24
C LEU A 250 -22.38 23.70 -17.32
N GLY A 251 -21.33 23.58 -18.13
CA GLY A 251 -20.26 24.59 -18.18
C GLY A 251 -19.62 24.80 -16.81
N THR A 252 -19.20 26.04 -16.54
CA THR A 252 -18.64 26.44 -15.24
C THR A 252 -19.70 27.14 -14.39
N LEU A 253 -19.86 26.70 -13.15
CA LEU A 253 -20.64 27.39 -12.13
C LEU A 253 -19.71 27.75 -10.97
N GLN A 254 -19.73 29.01 -10.54
CA GLN A 254 -18.93 29.46 -9.42
C GLN A 254 -19.70 30.40 -8.50
N SER A 255 -19.60 30.15 -7.20
CA SER A 255 -20.00 31.11 -6.18
C SER A 255 -18.88 31.38 -5.18
N GLN A 256 -18.68 32.63 -4.78
CA GLN A 256 -17.79 32.96 -3.64
C GLN A 256 -18.42 32.60 -2.29
N GLY A 257 -19.73 32.33 -2.25
CA GLY A 257 -20.41 31.74 -1.10
C GLY A 257 -20.98 30.37 -1.45
N ASP A 258 -22.30 30.25 -1.51
CA ASP A 258 -22.99 28.96 -1.68
C ASP A 258 -23.38 28.68 -3.13
N LEU A 259 -23.39 27.41 -3.50
CA LEU A 259 -23.85 26.94 -4.79
C LEU A 259 -24.88 25.81 -4.60
N SER A 260 -26.05 25.96 -5.19
CA SER A 260 -27.07 24.91 -5.28
C SER A 260 -27.41 24.63 -6.75
N PHE A 261 -27.35 23.36 -7.13
CA PHE A 261 -27.79 22.90 -8.45
C PHE A 261 -28.76 21.73 -8.29
N ALA A 262 -29.92 21.83 -8.92
CA ALA A 262 -30.94 20.79 -8.93
C ALA A 262 -31.35 20.45 -10.37
N TYR A 263 -31.25 19.18 -10.72
CA TYR A 263 -31.59 18.65 -12.04
C TYR A 263 -32.00 17.17 -11.92
N ASP A 264 -33.17 16.82 -12.44
CA ASP A 264 -33.73 15.48 -12.30
C ASP A 264 -33.16 14.44 -13.29
N GLY A 265 -32.29 14.86 -14.22
CA GLY A 265 -31.74 13.99 -15.28
C GLY A 265 -30.27 13.60 -15.06
N PRO A 266 -29.66 12.87 -16.03
CA PRO A 266 -28.27 12.47 -15.97
C PRO A 266 -27.32 13.64 -16.23
N LEU A 267 -26.25 13.76 -15.43
CA LEU A 267 -25.29 14.86 -15.48
C LEU A 267 -23.91 14.37 -15.93
N ASN A 268 -23.43 14.88 -17.06
CA ASN A 268 -22.03 14.73 -17.49
C ASN A 268 -21.25 16.00 -17.09
N GLN A 269 -20.52 15.95 -15.98
CA GLN A 269 -19.82 17.08 -15.43
C GLN A 269 -18.39 17.20 -15.98
N ARG A 270 -18.21 18.20 -16.86
CA ARG A 270 -16.93 18.51 -17.54
C ARG A 270 -16.33 19.86 -17.17
N GLY A 271 -17.14 20.79 -16.66
CA GLY A 271 -16.65 22.09 -16.17
C GLY A 271 -16.52 22.09 -14.65
N ASP A 272 -15.89 23.13 -14.11
CA ASP A 272 -15.73 23.24 -12.66
C ASP A 272 -17.03 23.69 -11.98
N LEU A 273 -17.32 23.10 -10.82
CA LEU A 273 -18.33 23.58 -9.86
C LEU A 273 -17.62 24.00 -8.58
N ILE A 274 -17.62 25.30 -8.28
CA ILE A 274 -16.86 25.84 -7.16
C ILE A 274 -17.77 26.68 -6.26
N ALA A 275 -17.80 26.36 -4.98
CA ALA A 275 -18.41 27.18 -3.94
C ALA A 275 -17.35 27.58 -2.91
N GLY A 276 -17.28 28.87 -2.57
CA GLY A 276 -16.41 29.36 -1.50
C GLY A 276 -16.83 28.87 -0.10
N ARG A 277 -18.09 28.45 0.07
CA ARG A 277 -18.65 27.92 1.31
C ARG A 277 -19.30 26.55 1.12
N ASP A 278 -20.58 26.47 0.81
CA ASP A 278 -21.29 25.19 0.68
C ASP A 278 -21.71 24.91 -0.76
N LEU A 279 -21.58 23.66 -1.21
CA LEU A 279 -22.04 23.18 -2.51
C LEU A 279 -23.06 22.06 -2.30
N SER A 280 -24.27 22.24 -2.82
CA SER A 280 -25.34 21.24 -2.84
C SER A 280 -25.67 20.85 -4.28
N LEU A 281 -25.51 19.56 -4.60
CA LEU A 281 -25.74 19.01 -5.92
C LEU A 281 -26.80 17.90 -5.86
N ALA A 282 -27.97 18.14 -6.42
CA ALA A 282 -29.06 17.16 -6.49
C ALA A 282 -29.29 16.73 -7.95
N VAL A 283 -28.99 15.48 -8.25
CA VAL A 283 -29.07 14.86 -9.58
C VAL A 283 -30.01 13.66 -9.53
N GLY A 284 -31.11 13.68 -10.28
CA GLY A 284 -32.11 12.58 -10.31
C GLY A 284 -31.73 11.39 -11.20
N GLY A 285 -30.44 11.18 -11.47
CA GLY A 285 -29.97 10.16 -12.41
C GLY A 285 -28.48 9.86 -12.27
N THR A 286 -27.87 9.29 -13.32
CA THR A 286 -26.43 9.04 -13.36
C THR A 286 -25.64 10.34 -13.42
N MET A 287 -24.68 10.48 -12.50
CA MET A 287 -23.71 11.56 -12.50
C MET A 287 -22.33 11.03 -12.91
N ASP A 288 -21.82 11.48 -14.05
CA ASP A 288 -20.48 11.17 -14.54
C ASP A 288 -19.59 12.41 -14.43
N ASN A 289 -18.54 12.35 -13.60
CA ASN A 289 -17.68 13.48 -13.29
C ASN A 289 -16.25 13.27 -13.81
N THR A 290 -15.79 14.23 -14.61
CA THR A 290 -14.39 14.32 -15.07
C THR A 290 -13.70 15.61 -14.63
N ALA A 291 -14.38 16.47 -13.86
CA ALA A 291 -13.93 17.81 -13.50
C ALA A 291 -13.84 18.01 -11.98
N ARG A 292 -13.50 19.24 -11.56
CA ARG A 292 -13.40 19.59 -10.15
C ARG A 292 -14.74 20.07 -9.61
N ILE A 293 -15.21 19.41 -8.56
CA ILE A 293 -16.34 19.84 -7.73
C ILE A 293 -15.76 20.16 -6.35
N ASN A 294 -15.77 21.43 -5.98
CA ASN A 294 -15.08 21.93 -4.78
C ASN A 294 -16.00 22.81 -3.93
N ALA A 295 -16.10 22.49 -2.65
CA ALA A 295 -16.71 23.34 -1.64
C ALA A 295 -15.64 23.80 -0.62
N GLY A 296 -15.55 25.08 -0.35
CA GLY A 296 -14.67 25.61 0.69
C GLY A 296 -14.98 25.07 2.10
N ARG A 297 -16.21 24.60 2.32
CA ARG A 297 -16.67 24.02 3.59
C ARG A 297 -17.41 22.71 3.42
N ASP A 298 -18.68 22.71 3.00
CA ASP A 298 -19.48 21.48 2.92
C ASP A 298 -19.89 21.18 1.48
N LEU A 299 -19.58 19.97 1.00
CA LEU A 299 -20.07 19.41 -0.26
C LEU A 299 -21.13 18.36 0.06
N ASN A 300 -22.32 18.50 -0.52
CA ASN A 300 -23.39 17.52 -0.45
C ASN A 300 -23.82 17.11 -1.85
N ILE A 301 -23.76 15.81 -2.15
CA ILE A 301 -24.14 15.24 -3.44
C ILE A 301 -25.24 14.20 -3.22
N TRP A 302 -26.30 14.29 -4.03
CA TRP A 302 -27.33 13.28 -4.21
C TRP A 302 -27.39 12.85 -5.68
N ALA A 303 -27.28 11.55 -5.93
CA ALA A 303 -27.37 10.97 -7.27
C ALA A 303 -27.96 9.55 -7.23
N ASP A 304 -28.50 9.06 -8.35
CA ASP A 304 -28.89 7.65 -8.45
C ASP A 304 -27.66 6.75 -8.56
N THR A 305 -26.70 7.15 -9.39
CA THR A 305 -25.40 6.51 -9.56
C THR A 305 -24.36 7.59 -9.77
N LEU A 306 -23.13 7.35 -9.31
CA LEU A 306 -22.06 8.32 -9.43
C LEU A 306 -20.79 7.65 -9.93
N ASN A 307 -20.24 8.14 -11.03
CA ASN A 307 -18.96 7.75 -11.58
C ASN A 307 -17.99 8.93 -11.50
N ASN A 308 -17.05 8.90 -10.56
CA ASN A 308 -15.98 9.88 -10.47
C ASN A 308 -14.76 9.33 -11.22
N GLN A 309 -14.57 9.76 -12.46
CA GLN A 309 -13.52 9.24 -13.33
C GLN A 309 -12.11 9.65 -12.86
N ALA A 310 -11.07 9.13 -13.50
CA ALA A 310 -9.67 9.33 -13.10
C ALA A 310 -9.24 10.80 -12.95
N THR A 311 -9.83 11.72 -13.72
CA THR A 311 -9.56 13.18 -13.63
C THR A 311 -10.53 13.92 -12.71
N GLY A 312 -11.59 13.26 -12.25
CA GLY A 312 -12.61 13.85 -11.40
C GLY A 312 -12.12 14.06 -9.97
N GLU A 313 -12.41 15.23 -9.42
CA GLU A 313 -12.12 15.58 -8.02
C GLU A 313 -13.42 16.00 -7.32
N LEU A 314 -13.75 15.35 -6.21
CA LEU A 314 -14.84 15.72 -5.30
C LEU A 314 -14.23 16.14 -3.96
N VAL A 315 -14.17 17.45 -3.69
CA VAL A 315 -13.37 18.00 -2.59
C VAL A 315 -14.20 18.94 -1.71
N ALA A 316 -14.05 18.80 -0.39
CA ALA A 316 -14.63 19.73 0.58
C ALA A 316 -13.63 20.15 1.66
N GLY A 317 -13.69 21.41 2.12
CA GLY A 317 -12.83 21.85 3.23
C GLY A 317 -13.19 21.25 4.60
N ARG A 318 -14.45 20.87 4.81
CA ARG A 318 -14.98 20.33 6.07
C ARG A 318 -15.73 19.02 5.88
N ASN A 319 -16.95 19.01 5.33
CA ASN A 319 -17.71 17.77 5.15
C ASN A 319 -17.90 17.48 3.67
N ASN A 320 -17.55 16.27 3.24
CA ASN A 320 -17.86 15.75 1.92
C ASN A 320 -18.89 14.61 2.07
N THR A 321 -20.16 14.93 1.90
CA THR A 321 -21.27 14.00 2.07
C THR A 321 -21.81 13.57 0.71
N ILE A 322 -21.70 12.29 0.40
CA ILE A 322 -22.11 11.71 -0.88
C ILE A 322 -23.17 10.64 -0.60
N ASN A 323 -24.39 10.87 -1.08
CA ASN A 323 -25.52 9.96 -0.96
C ASN A 323 -25.90 9.46 -2.36
N VAL A 324 -25.72 8.17 -2.61
CA VAL A 324 -25.99 7.54 -3.90
C VAL A 324 -26.99 6.42 -3.72
N ALA A 325 -28.08 6.39 -4.48
CA ALA A 325 -29.07 5.33 -4.30
C ALA A 325 -28.54 3.95 -4.72
N GLY A 326 -27.85 3.90 -5.86
CA GLY A 326 -27.23 2.72 -6.45
C GLY A 326 -25.72 2.65 -6.18
N THR A 327 -24.92 2.69 -7.24
CA THR A 327 -23.47 2.48 -7.17
C THR A 327 -22.66 3.77 -7.28
N LEU A 328 -21.65 3.91 -6.43
CA LEU A 328 -20.57 4.88 -6.56
C LEU A 328 -19.30 4.19 -7.05
N THR A 329 -18.81 4.58 -8.22
CA THR A 329 -17.50 4.19 -8.75
C THR A 329 -16.56 5.37 -8.66
N ASN A 330 -15.40 5.19 -8.03
CA ASN A 330 -14.38 6.22 -7.91
C ASN A 330 -13.05 5.74 -8.50
N ALA A 331 -12.61 6.34 -9.60
CA ALA A 331 -11.26 6.21 -10.14
C ALA A 331 -10.40 7.48 -9.90
N GLY A 332 -11.04 8.59 -9.53
CA GLY A 332 -10.41 9.88 -9.25
C GLY A 332 -10.09 10.12 -7.78
N LEU A 333 -10.30 11.35 -7.33
CA LEU A 333 -10.12 11.77 -5.93
C LEU A 333 -11.46 12.13 -5.29
N ILE A 334 -11.71 11.57 -4.11
CA ILE A 334 -12.73 12.03 -3.17
C ILE A 334 -11.99 12.42 -1.89
N ASP A 335 -12.11 13.66 -1.45
CA ASP A 335 -11.42 14.16 -0.25
C ASP A 335 -12.29 15.16 0.52
N GLY A 336 -12.12 15.20 1.83
CA GLY A 336 -12.73 16.20 2.67
C GLY A 336 -12.16 16.21 4.08
N GLY A 337 -12.49 17.21 4.89
CA GLY A 337 -12.19 17.13 6.33
C GLY A 337 -12.83 15.87 6.95
N ASN A 338 -14.09 15.60 6.65
CA ASN A 338 -14.79 14.36 6.95
C ASN A 338 -15.52 13.89 5.69
N THR A 339 -15.14 12.74 5.17
CA THR A 339 -15.74 12.13 3.99
C THR A 339 -16.74 11.07 4.41
N ARG A 340 -18.02 11.31 4.10
CA ARG A 340 -19.12 10.40 4.39
C ARG A 340 -19.79 9.95 3.12
N ILE A 341 -19.73 8.66 2.83
CA ILE A 341 -20.34 8.04 1.65
C ILE A 341 -21.43 7.08 2.12
N THR A 342 -22.63 7.20 1.55
CA THR A 342 -23.70 6.20 1.67
C THR A 342 -24.13 5.79 0.28
N ALA A 343 -23.99 4.51 -0.07
CA ALA A 343 -24.36 3.99 -1.37
C ALA A 343 -24.96 2.58 -1.30
N GLY A 344 -25.68 2.13 -2.33
CA GLY A 344 -26.01 0.70 -2.49
C GLY A 344 -24.75 -0.15 -2.69
N GLY A 345 -23.76 0.37 -3.42
CA GLY A 345 -22.42 -0.23 -3.55
C GLY A 345 -21.35 0.81 -3.85
N VAL A 346 -20.12 0.55 -3.39
CA VAL A 346 -18.96 1.41 -3.60
C VAL A 346 -17.84 0.60 -4.25
N THR A 347 -17.38 1.04 -5.41
CA THR A 347 -16.18 0.53 -6.08
C THR A 347 -15.13 1.62 -6.12
N ASN A 348 -14.08 1.48 -5.34
CA ASN A 348 -12.94 2.38 -5.34
C ASN A 348 -11.77 1.76 -6.12
N LEU A 349 -11.36 2.46 -7.17
CA LEU A 349 -10.21 2.22 -8.04
C LEU A 349 -9.20 3.40 -7.98
N GLY A 350 -9.54 4.46 -7.25
CA GLY A 350 -8.75 5.68 -7.10
C GLY A 350 -8.40 5.94 -5.64
N ARG A 351 -8.69 7.16 -5.17
CA ARG A 351 -8.36 7.64 -3.83
C ARG A 351 -9.59 8.20 -3.11
N ILE A 352 -9.81 7.76 -1.88
CA ILE A 352 -10.80 8.31 -0.94
C ILE A 352 -10.06 8.70 0.34
N TYR A 353 -10.06 9.99 0.65
CA TYR A 353 -9.34 10.58 1.78
C TYR A 353 -10.27 11.36 2.72
N GLY A 354 -9.78 11.58 3.95
CA GLY A 354 -10.28 12.63 4.83
C GLY A 354 -9.68 12.59 6.23
N ASP A 355 -9.97 13.57 7.08
CA ASP A 355 -9.61 13.53 8.52
C ASP A 355 -10.50 12.56 9.29
N GLY A 356 -11.74 12.37 8.83
CA GLY A 356 -12.59 11.22 9.13
C GLY A 356 -13.08 10.62 7.82
N VAL A 357 -13.20 9.30 7.76
CA VAL A 357 -13.81 8.63 6.60
C VAL A 357 -14.84 7.63 7.12
N ALA A 358 -16.07 7.73 6.61
CA ALA A 358 -17.16 6.83 6.95
C ALA A 358 -17.86 6.37 5.67
N ILE A 359 -17.87 5.05 5.38
CA ILE A 359 -18.47 4.48 4.17
C ILE A 359 -19.54 3.45 4.56
N GLY A 360 -20.78 3.73 4.19
CA GLY A 360 -21.93 2.83 4.32
C GLY A 360 -22.30 2.26 2.95
N ALA A 361 -22.21 0.95 2.77
CA ALA A 361 -22.51 0.30 1.50
C ALA A 361 -23.12 -1.10 1.65
N GLY A 362 -23.84 -1.60 0.64
CA GLY A 362 -24.09 -3.04 0.54
C GLY A 362 -22.78 -3.79 0.27
N THR A 363 -22.11 -3.43 -0.81
CA THR A 363 -20.77 -3.95 -1.16
C THR A 363 -19.76 -2.81 -1.19
N LEU A 364 -18.61 -2.99 -0.54
CA LEU A 364 -17.45 -2.11 -0.65
C LEU A 364 -16.29 -2.88 -1.29
N LEU A 365 -15.95 -2.53 -2.52
CA LEU A 365 -14.79 -3.03 -3.25
C LEU A 365 -13.71 -1.94 -3.29
N ASN A 366 -12.53 -2.22 -2.73
CA ASN A 366 -11.32 -1.42 -2.87
C ASN A 366 -10.30 -2.27 -3.63
N GLY A 367 -10.05 -1.92 -4.89
CA GLY A 367 -9.24 -2.75 -5.79
C GLY A 367 -8.27 -1.96 -6.65
N ALA A 368 -7.37 -2.65 -7.35
CA ALA A 368 -6.40 -2.00 -8.23
C ALA A 368 -7.07 -1.17 -9.33
N GLY A 369 -6.65 0.09 -9.46
CA GLY A 369 -6.99 0.95 -10.59
C GLY A 369 -5.84 1.07 -11.60
N ALA A 370 -5.96 2.03 -12.52
CA ALA A 370 -4.94 2.26 -13.56
C ALA A 370 -3.55 2.65 -13.02
N ASN A 371 -3.50 3.20 -11.79
CA ASN A 371 -2.28 3.70 -11.15
C ASN A 371 -1.81 2.84 -9.96
N GLY A 372 -2.25 1.57 -9.89
CA GLY A 372 -1.94 0.67 -8.78
C GLY A 372 -3.09 0.52 -7.78
N GLY A 373 -2.79 -0.05 -6.61
CA GLY A 373 -3.77 -0.36 -5.57
C GLY A 373 -4.55 0.88 -5.11
N ALA A 374 -5.88 0.84 -5.16
CA ALA A 374 -6.69 1.95 -4.70
C ALA A 374 -6.57 2.19 -3.19
N VAL A 375 -6.87 3.40 -2.75
CA VAL A 375 -6.68 3.83 -1.37
C VAL A 375 -7.96 4.34 -0.77
N ILE A 376 -8.29 3.84 0.42
CA ILE A 376 -9.23 4.44 1.36
C ILE A 376 -8.42 4.77 2.61
N ALA A 377 -8.20 6.05 2.88
CA ALA A 377 -7.33 6.46 3.99
C ALA A 377 -7.93 7.59 4.80
N SER A 378 -7.84 7.48 6.12
CA SER A 378 -8.21 8.55 7.05
C SER A 378 -6.99 9.06 7.83
N ARG A 379 -6.88 10.39 7.96
CA ARG A 379 -5.94 11.06 8.88
C ARG A 379 -6.40 10.99 10.34
N GLY A 380 -7.59 10.46 10.59
CA GLY A 380 -8.19 10.20 11.89
C GLY A 380 -8.81 8.80 11.94
N SER A 381 -10.05 8.70 12.44
CA SER A 381 -10.77 7.42 12.51
C SER A 381 -11.38 7.03 11.16
N LEU A 382 -11.39 5.73 10.89
CA LEU A 382 -11.99 5.13 9.69
C LEU A 382 -13.12 4.15 10.08
N ASP A 383 -14.32 4.38 9.55
CA ASP A 383 -15.52 3.59 9.81
C ASP A 383 -16.08 3.00 8.50
N LEU A 384 -16.06 1.69 8.36
CA LEU A 384 -16.56 0.97 7.18
C LEU A 384 -17.74 0.08 7.56
N GLY A 385 -18.95 0.47 7.17
CA GLY A 385 -20.17 -0.29 7.36
C GLY A 385 -20.61 -0.92 6.05
N ALA A 386 -20.24 -2.18 5.81
CA ALA A 386 -20.59 -2.89 4.58
C ALA A 386 -21.03 -4.33 4.83
N VAL A 387 -22.00 -4.81 4.05
CA VAL A 387 -22.40 -6.23 4.11
C VAL A 387 -21.27 -7.12 3.59
N THR A 388 -20.68 -6.74 2.47
CA THR A 388 -19.50 -7.41 1.89
C THR A 388 -18.40 -6.40 1.66
N LEU A 389 -17.21 -6.66 2.19
CA LEU A 389 -16.01 -5.84 1.98
C LEU A 389 -14.95 -6.68 1.27
N VAL A 390 -14.44 -6.18 0.15
CA VAL A 390 -13.34 -6.76 -0.61
C VAL A 390 -12.23 -5.73 -0.75
N ASN A 391 -11.07 -6.02 -0.20
CA ASN A 391 -9.83 -5.28 -0.40
C ASN A 391 -8.86 -6.19 -1.17
N ASN A 392 -8.48 -5.81 -2.40
CA ASN A 392 -7.67 -6.68 -3.27
C ASN A 392 -6.64 -5.92 -4.13
N GLY A 393 -5.68 -6.63 -4.71
CA GLY A 393 -4.78 -6.07 -5.72
C GLY A 393 -3.93 -4.91 -5.20
N HIS A 394 -3.27 -5.12 -4.07
CA HIS A 394 -2.40 -4.16 -3.38
C HIS A 394 -3.11 -2.88 -2.92
N ALA A 395 -4.45 -2.91 -2.89
CA ALA A 395 -5.24 -1.82 -2.35
C ALA A 395 -4.98 -1.64 -0.85
N LEU A 396 -5.08 -0.39 -0.41
CA LEU A 396 -4.79 0.04 0.96
C LEU A 396 -6.04 0.61 1.63
N ILE A 397 -6.37 0.06 2.79
CA ILE A 397 -7.31 0.65 3.74
C ILE A 397 -6.50 1.09 4.96
N TYR A 398 -6.44 2.39 5.23
CA TYR A 398 -5.56 2.96 6.25
C TYR A 398 -6.29 3.92 7.21
N SER A 399 -6.02 3.79 8.50
CA SER A 399 -6.42 4.77 9.52
C SER A 399 -5.23 5.22 10.35
N ALA A 400 -5.06 6.53 10.50
CA ALA A 400 -4.05 7.09 11.41
C ALA A 400 -4.46 7.01 12.90
N VAL A 401 -5.70 6.62 13.21
CA VAL A 401 -6.20 6.41 14.57
C VAL A 401 -6.88 5.04 14.61
N ASP A 402 -8.18 4.97 14.89
CA ASP A 402 -8.90 3.70 15.03
C ASP A 402 -9.62 3.32 13.74
N LEU A 403 -9.56 2.04 13.41
CA LEU A 403 -10.32 1.42 12.34
C LEU A 403 -11.50 0.63 12.91
N ARG A 404 -12.68 0.80 12.32
CA ARG A 404 -13.87 -0.01 12.60
C ARG A 404 -14.47 -0.55 11.32
N ILE A 405 -14.74 -1.85 11.30
CA ILE A 405 -15.44 -2.51 10.19
C ILE A 405 -16.64 -3.27 10.77
N GLY A 406 -17.82 -3.06 10.20
CA GLY A 406 -19.08 -3.70 10.59
C GLY A 406 -20.05 -3.83 9.41
N GLY A 407 -21.26 -4.29 9.67
CA GLY A 407 -22.26 -4.56 8.63
C GLY A 407 -23.00 -3.33 8.09
N ALA A 408 -23.03 -2.24 8.85
CA ALA A 408 -23.69 -0.99 8.48
C ALA A 408 -23.06 0.20 9.21
N LEU A 409 -23.46 1.41 8.85
CA LEU A 409 -23.19 2.61 9.64
C LEU A 409 -24.43 3.01 10.46
N ASP A 410 -24.22 3.50 11.67
CA ASP A 410 -25.28 4.14 12.44
C ASP A 410 -25.52 5.61 11.99
N ALA A 411 -26.46 6.28 12.67
CA ALA A 411 -26.80 7.68 12.38
C ALA A 411 -25.64 8.67 12.62
N SER A 412 -24.69 8.33 13.51
CA SER A 412 -23.47 9.12 13.75
C SER A 412 -22.37 8.83 12.74
N GLY A 413 -22.54 7.79 11.93
CA GLY A 413 -21.57 7.34 10.95
C GLY A 413 -20.54 6.36 11.46
N ARG A 414 -20.77 5.75 12.61
CA ARG A 414 -19.91 4.72 13.17
C ARG A 414 -20.26 3.35 12.61
N ALA A 415 -19.27 2.52 12.33
CA ALA A 415 -19.51 1.15 11.90
C ALA A 415 -20.12 0.31 13.05
N VAL A 416 -21.22 -0.39 12.76
CA VAL A 416 -22.00 -1.19 13.70
C VAL A 416 -22.44 -2.50 13.06
N GLY A 417 -22.89 -3.46 13.87
CA GLY A 417 -23.29 -4.79 13.43
C GLY A 417 -22.12 -5.62 12.89
N GLN A 418 -22.44 -6.77 12.30
CA GLN A 418 -21.47 -7.70 11.74
C GLN A 418 -21.66 -7.77 10.22
N ALA A 419 -20.59 -7.55 9.46
CA ALA A 419 -20.59 -7.79 8.01
C ALA A 419 -20.80 -9.28 7.72
N GLN A 420 -21.23 -9.66 6.52
CA GLN A 420 -21.26 -11.06 6.11
C GLN A 420 -19.86 -11.57 5.77
N SER A 421 -19.07 -10.79 5.03
CA SER A 421 -17.75 -11.19 4.60
C SER A 421 -16.79 -10.00 4.50
N LEU A 422 -15.58 -10.20 5.00
CA LEU A 422 -14.42 -9.36 4.73
C LEU A 422 -13.35 -10.21 4.04
N GLN A 423 -12.98 -9.85 2.82
CA GLN A 423 -11.86 -10.46 2.11
C GLN A 423 -10.75 -9.43 1.94
N ASN A 424 -9.57 -9.74 2.46
CA ASN A 424 -8.33 -9.00 2.24
C ASN A 424 -7.35 -9.92 1.50
N ALA A 425 -7.15 -9.72 0.20
CA ALA A 425 -6.39 -10.63 -0.64
C ALA A 425 -5.26 -9.89 -1.35
N ALA A 426 -4.00 -10.24 -1.04
CA ALA A 426 -2.82 -9.54 -1.58
C ALA A 426 -2.95 -8.01 -1.41
N ALA A 427 -3.44 -7.57 -0.25
CA ALA A 427 -3.80 -6.18 0.02
C ALA A 427 -3.60 -5.87 1.52
N THR A 428 -3.62 -4.59 1.87
CA THR A 428 -3.31 -4.14 3.24
C THR A 428 -4.50 -3.42 3.87
N ILE A 429 -4.85 -3.83 5.09
CA ILE A 429 -5.71 -3.13 6.02
C ILE A 429 -4.86 -2.75 7.24
N GLU A 430 -4.76 -1.47 7.56
CA GLU A 430 -3.89 -0.97 8.62
C GLU A 430 -4.55 0.11 9.46
N ALA A 431 -4.39 0.00 10.77
CA ALA A 431 -4.74 1.04 11.74
C ALA A 431 -3.50 1.40 12.58
N ALA A 432 -3.13 2.67 12.66
CA ALA A 432 -2.06 3.08 13.57
C ALA A 432 -2.49 2.97 15.05
N GLY A 433 -3.77 3.16 15.34
CA GLY A 433 -4.41 2.90 16.64
C GLY A 433 -5.04 1.50 16.70
N ASN A 434 -6.23 1.40 17.31
CA ASN A 434 -6.92 0.13 17.49
C ASN A 434 -7.71 -0.28 16.26
N ALA A 435 -7.83 -1.60 16.03
CA ALA A 435 -8.68 -2.15 14.98
C ALA A 435 -9.81 -2.99 15.58
N ASN A 436 -11.06 -2.67 15.24
CA ASN A 436 -12.23 -3.49 15.56
C ASN A 436 -12.90 -3.94 14.26
N ILE A 437 -12.76 -5.22 13.91
CA ILE A 437 -13.25 -5.79 12.66
C ILE A 437 -14.29 -6.85 12.98
N SER A 438 -15.54 -6.62 12.56
CA SER A 438 -16.65 -7.53 12.78
C SER A 438 -17.27 -7.99 11.46
N ALA A 439 -17.03 -9.25 11.10
CA ALA A 439 -17.60 -9.90 9.91
C ALA A 439 -17.85 -11.39 10.18
N ALA A 440 -18.86 -12.03 9.60
CA ALA A 440 -19.12 -13.44 9.83
C ALA A 440 -17.93 -14.29 9.35
N ALA A 441 -17.37 -13.95 8.18
CA ALA A 441 -16.11 -14.49 7.68
C ALA A 441 -15.08 -13.37 7.44
N ILE A 442 -13.87 -13.54 7.99
CA ILE A 442 -12.69 -12.70 7.77
C ILE A 442 -11.65 -13.55 7.06
N LEU A 443 -11.40 -13.26 5.79
CA LEU A 443 -10.48 -13.99 4.92
C LEU A 443 -9.27 -13.11 4.60
N ASN A 444 -8.12 -13.40 5.22
CA ASN A 444 -6.85 -12.78 4.90
C ASN A 444 -6.01 -13.74 4.06
N LEU A 445 -5.86 -13.44 2.76
CA LEU A 445 -5.44 -14.40 1.74
C LEU A 445 -4.21 -13.95 0.96
N ASN A 446 -3.34 -14.91 0.65
CA ASN A 446 -2.22 -14.75 -0.27
C ASN A 446 -2.56 -15.45 -1.59
N ILE A 447 -3.28 -14.75 -2.44
CA ILE A 447 -3.83 -15.30 -3.69
C ILE A 447 -2.76 -15.48 -4.78
N ASN A 448 -1.57 -14.88 -4.62
CA ASN A 448 -0.47 -14.96 -5.59
C ASN A 448 0.70 -15.84 -5.08
N TYR A 449 0.43 -16.76 -4.15
CA TYR A 449 1.43 -17.70 -3.67
C TYR A 449 1.78 -18.77 -4.72
N ALA A 450 3.07 -18.96 -4.98
CA ALA A 450 3.57 -20.04 -5.81
C ALA A 450 4.77 -20.72 -5.15
N SER A 451 4.94 -22.02 -5.40
CA SER A 451 6.05 -22.82 -4.89
C SER A 451 6.55 -23.80 -5.94
N GLN A 452 7.82 -24.19 -5.84
CA GLN A 452 8.42 -25.23 -6.67
C GLN A 452 9.32 -26.12 -5.83
N THR A 453 9.43 -27.39 -6.19
CA THR A 453 10.42 -28.29 -5.59
C THR A 453 11.77 -28.05 -6.27
N VAL A 454 12.76 -27.58 -5.50
CA VAL A 454 14.11 -27.31 -5.98
C VAL A 454 15.10 -28.35 -5.47
N LEU A 455 16.16 -28.55 -6.25
CA LEU A 455 17.35 -29.25 -5.79
C LEU A 455 18.08 -28.38 -4.76
N VAL A 456 18.25 -28.89 -3.55
CA VAL A 456 18.95 -28.20 -2.47
C VAL A 456 20.40 -28.66 -2.36
N SER A 457 20.62 -29.97 -2.47
CA SER A 457 21.97 -30.54 -2.52
C SER A 457 22.00 -31.81 -3.37
N SER A 458 23.16 -32.07 -3.95
CA SER A 458 23.47 -33.32 -4.64
C SER A 458 24.92 -33.65 -4.35
N GLU A 459 25.15 -34.54 -3.39
CA GLU A 459 26.48 -34.86 -2.91
C GLU A 459 26.76 -36.35 -3.04
N LEU A 460 28.00 -36.68 -3.40
CA LEU A 460 28.49 -38.05 -3.30
C LEU A 460 28.72 -38.37 -1.83
N LYS A 461 27.96 -39.34 -1.31
CA LYS A 461 28.07 -39.82 0.06
C LYS A 461 28.34 -41.31 0.10
N ARG A 462 29.00 -41.72 1.17
CA ARG A 462 29.31 -43.10 1.44
C ARG A 462 28.75 -43.51 2.78
N TYR A 463 27.98 -44.59 2.78
CA TYR A 463 27.35 -45.12 3.97
C TYR A 463 27.71 -46.59 4.19
N TYR A 464 27.54 -47.06 5.42
CA TYR A 464 27.79 -48.44 5.80
C TYR A 464 26.61 -49.01 6.59
N ARG A 465 26.36 -50.31 6.47
CA ARG A 465 25.40 -51.07 7.29
C ARG A 465 25.98 -52.43 7.64
N GLU A 466 25.56 -52.98 8.77
CA GLU A 466 25.85 -54.38 9.09
C GLU A 466 25.18 -55.29 8.04
N ALA A 467 25.71 -56.49 7.84
CA ALA A 467 25.03 -57.52 7.05
C ALA A 467 24.83 -58.75 7.93
N ASN A 468 23.64 -59.33 7.88
CA ASN A 468 23.36 -60.57 8.58
C ASN A 468 24.06 -61.78 7.92
N ASN A 469 23.96 -62.95 8.54
CA ASN A 469 24.61 -64.18 8.06
C ASN A 469 24.16 -64.63 6.66
N ASN A 470 23.04 -64.10 6.16
CA ASN A 470 22.53 -64.38 4.81
C ASN A 470 22.96 -63.32 3.77
N GLY A 471 23.79 -62.35 4.16
CA GLY A 471 24.25 -61.27 3.28
C GLY A 471 23.25 -60.13 3.09
N ASN A 472 22.15 -60.10 3.87
CA ASN A 472 21.18 -59.02 3.79
C ASN A 472 21.59 -57.86 4.72
N PRO A 473 21.49 -56.59 4.27
CA PRO A 473 21.71 -55.44 5.13
C PRO A 473 20.85 -55.49 6.40
N ALA A 474 21.45 -55.21 7.55
CA ALA A 474 20.82 -55.17 8.86
C ALA A 474 21.31 -53.93 9.63
N GLY A 475 20.47 -53.42 10.54
CA GLY A 475 20.80 -52.24 11.35
C GLY A 475 20.71 -50.90 10.62
N ALA A 476 21.11 -49.84 11.34
CA ALA A 476 21.05 -48.46 10.87
C ALA A 476 22.17 -48.12 9.87
N MET A 477 21.89 -47.18 8.97
CA MET A 477 22.88 -46.66 8.01
C MET A 477 23.83 -45.69 8.71
N LEU A 478 25.11 -46.04 8.75
CA LEU A 478 26.18 -45.25 9.35
C LEU A 478 26.80 -44.33 8.28
N ASP A 479 27.01 -43.06 8.64
CA ASP A 479 27.66 -42.06 7.79
C ASP A 479 29.20 -42.15 7.90
N ARG A 480 29.91 -41.48 6.97
CA ARG A 480 31.36 -41.47 6.85
C ARG A 480 32.08 -41.24 8.17
N ASP A 481 31.64 -40.22 8.91
CA ASP A 481 32.35 -39.75 10.10
C ASP A 481 32.17 -40.67 11.30
N SER A 482 31.21 -41.59 11.24
CA SER A 482 30.89 -42.53 12.31
C SER A 482 31.40 -43.95 12.03
N PHE A 483 31.87 -44.25 10.81
CA PHE A 483 32.37 -45.59 10.50
C PHE A 483 33.89 -45.66 10.57
N TRP A 484 34.36 -46.83 10.98
CA TRP A 484 35.76 -47.24 10.86
C TRP A 484 35.80 -48.70 10.40
N VAL A 485 36.62 -48.99 9.41
CA VAL A 485 37.09 -50.35 9.17
C VAL A 485 38.40 -50.47 9.94
N CYS A 486 38.59 -51.54 10.69
CA CYS A 486 39.79 -51.77 11.48
C CYS A 486 40.31 -53.19 11.31
N TYR A 487 41.58 -53.42 11.62
CA TYR A 487 42.04 -54.78 11.77
C TYR A 487 41.39 -55.46 12.99
N GLU A 488 41.01 -56.72 12.83
CA GLU A 488 40.50 -57.58 13.89
C GLU A 488 41.50 -57.67 15.05
N ASN A 489 42.79 -57.72 14.70
CA ASN A 489 43.90 -57.97 15.61
C ASN A 489 44.94 -56.83 15.58
N GLY A 490 44.51 -55.55 15.53
CA GLY A 490 45.46 -54.43 15.53
C GLY A 490 44.86 -53.02 15.57
N PRO A 491 45.69 -51.99 15.84
CA PRO A 491 45.24 -50.61 15.95
C PRO A 491 44.97 -49.93 14.60
N GLN A 492 45.33 -50.54 13.48
CA GLN A 492 45.17 -49.88 12.20
C GLN A 492 43.69 -49.86 11.82
N CYS A 493 43.24 -48.67 11.47
CA CYS A 493 41.90 -48.42 11.01
C CYS A 493 41.94 -47.43 9.86
N SER A 494 40.96 -47.51 8.97
CA SER A 494 40.80 -46.57 7.89
C SER A 494 39.32 -46.29 7.63
N GLN A 495 39.06 -45.06 7.24
CA GLN A 495 37.81 -44.63 6.63
C GLN A 495 37.91 -44.65 5.10
N ASP A 496 39.03 -45.11 4.53
CA ASP A 496 39.14 -45.32 3.09
C ASP A 496 38.46 -46.64 2.69
N PRO A 497 37.43 -46.60 1.83
CA PRO A 497 36.76 -47.79 1.32
C PRO A 497 37.67 -48.78 0.58
N ARG A 498 38.73 -48.31 -0.10
CA ARG A 498 39.67 -49.22 -0.78
C ARG A 498 40.48 -50.03 0.23
N TRP A 499 40.60 -49.53 1.45
CA TRP A 499 41.24 -50.26 2.52
C TRP A 499 40.36 -51.42 2.99
N ALA A 500 39.04 -51.38 2.83
CA ALA A 500 38.16 -52.46 3.26
C ALA A 500 38.39 -53.79 2.51
N THR A 501 39.00 -53.78 1.33
CA THR A 501 39.01 -54.92 0.40
C THR A 501 40.28 -55.79 0.46
N GLY A 502 41.33 -55.35 1.16
CA GLY A 502 42.67 -55.93 1.06
C GLY A 502 43.06 -57.00 2.08
N GLY A 503 42.11 -57.65 2.77
CA GLY A 503 42.42 -58.71 3.75
C GLY A 503 41.19 -59.23 4.52
N ARG A 504 41.31 -60.42 5.13
CA ARG A 504 40.24 -61.05 5.94
C ARG A 504 40.05 -60.39 7.30
N ASP A 505 41.11 -59.76 7.79
CA ASP A 505 41.22 -59.11 9.08
C ASP A 505 40.61 -57.71 9.11
N ARG A 506 40.10 -57.15 8.00
CA ARG A 506 39.56 -55.79 7.94
C ARG A 506 38.05 -55.80 8.15
N LEU A 507 37.63 -55.43 9.36
CA LEU A 507 36.27 -55.57 9.84
C LEU A 507 35.63 -54.21 10.13
N LEU A 508 34.33 -54.09 9.89
CA LEU A 508 33.58 -52.88 10.26
C LEU A 508 33.45 -52.83 11.78
N VAL A 509 33.77 -51.67 12.37
CA VAL A 509 33.54 -51.38 13.78
C VAL A 509 32.27 -50.56 13.91
N VAL A 510 31.25 -51.13 14.54
CA VAL A 510 30.02 -50.39 14.88
C VAL A 510 30.32 -49.39 16.03
N PRO A 511 29.76 -48.16 16.06
CA PRO A 511 30.00 -47.19 17.12
C PRO A 511 29.69 -47.71 18.55
N SER A 512 30.31 -47.10 19.56
CA SER A 512 30.08 -47.41 20.99
C SER A 512 29.55 -46.17 21.72
N ASP A 513 28.46 -46.32 22.46
CA ASP A 513 27.95 -45.27 23.35
C ASP A 513 28.84 -45.11 24.59
N LYS A 514 29.48 -46.18 25.05
CA LYS A 514 30.37 -46.21 26.22
C LYS A 514 31.76 -45.66 25.89
N TYR A 515 32.27 -45.95 24.69
CA TYR A 515 33.59 -45.56 24.24
C TYR A 515 33.53 -44.82 22.90
N PRO A 516 33.09 -43.55 22.88
CA PRO A 516 32.93 -42.79 21.66
C PRO A 516 34.26 -42.61 20.93
N ALA A 517 34.22 -42.74 19.60
CA ALA A 517 35.41 -42.71 18.76
C ALA A 517 36.17 -41.36 18.84
N SER A 518 35.46 -40.26 19.10
CA SER A 518 36.06 -38.93 19.29
C SER A 518 37.04 -38.85 20.45
N ARG A 519 36.91 -39.74 21.45
CA ARG A 519 37.77 -39.80 22.63
C ARG A 519 38.69 -41.02 22.62
N TYR A 520 38.13 -42.20 22.36
CA TYR A 520 38.82 -43.49 22.48
C TYR A 520 39.19 -44.10 21.13
N GLY A 521 38.59 -43.62 20.04
CA GLY A 521 38.61 -44.30 18.76
C GLY A 521 39.85 -44.07 17.92
N PRO A 522 39.83 -44.57 16.67
CA PRO A 522 40.93 -44.44 15.75
C PRO A 522 41.07 -43.00 15.20
N PRO A 523 42.28 -42.59 14.78
CA PRO A 523 43.52 -43.34 14.94
C PRO A 523 43.89 -43.48 16.42
N PHE A 524 44.32 -44.67 16.84
CA PHE A 524 44.80 -44.92 18.22
C PHE A 524 46.22 -44.34 18.40
N ASP A 525 46.38 -43.06 18.10
CA ASP A 525 47.62 -42.29 18.08
C ASP A 525 48.25 -42.10 19.48
N TYR A 526 47.53 -42.50 20.53
CA TYR A 526 47.97 -42.52 21.92
C TYR A 526 48.57 -43.87 22.34
N VAL A 527 48.63 -44.83 21.41
CA VAL A 527 49.29 -46.13 21.60
C VAL A 527 50.67 -46.07 20.94
N PRO A 528 51.74 -46.52 21.62
CA PRO A 528 53.07 -46.52 21.02
C PRO A 528 53.07 -47.32 19.72
N PRO A 529 53.75 -46.84 18.65
CA PRO A 529 53.91 -47.59 17.41
C PRO A 529 54.53 -48.95 17.77
N ARG A 530 53.95 -50.05 17.31
CA ARG A 530 54.62 -51.34 17.45
C ARG A 530 55.95 -51.26 16.72
N TRP A 531 57.02 -51.64 17.40
CA TRP A 531 58.29 -51.99 16.78
C TRP A 531 58.00 -53.15 15.82
N GLU A 532 58.08 -52.91 14.51
CA GLU A 532 58.17 -53.98 13.51
C GLU A 532 59.52 -54.68 13.69
N GLY A 533 59.59 -55.58 14.66
CA GLY A 533 60.75 -56.44 14.88
C GLY A 533 60.75 -57.56 13.84
N ASP A 534 61.75 -57.53 12.96
CA ASP A 534 62.35 -58.64 12.19
C ASP A 534 61.48 -59.76 11.59
N GLY A 535 60.25 -59.50 11.15
CA GLY A 535 59.58 -60.29 10.11
C GLY A 535 59.43 -61.81 10.34
N SER A 536 59.69 -62.34 11.53
CA SER A 536 59.72 -63.79 11.80
C SER A 536 58.87 -64.22 13.01
N SER A 537 58.35 -63.27 13.78
CA SER A 537 57.25 -63.54 14.72
C SER A 537 55.93 -63.20 14.03
N LYS A 538 55.15 -64.24 13.73
CA LYS A 538 53.80 -64.05 13.19
C LYS A 538 53.00 -63.16 14.17
N PRO A 539 52.25 -62.14 13.72
CA PRO A 539 51.45 -61.25 14.58
C PRO A 539 50.21 -61.97 15.13
N ASN A 540 50.40 -63.09 15.81
CA ASN A 540 49.34 -64.03 16.16
C ASN A 540 48.67 -63.73 17.50
N GLU A 541 49.12 -62.72 18.25
CA GLU A 541 48.57 -62.43 19.58
C GLU A 541 48.43 -60.92 19.84
N ALA A 542 48.06 -60.14 18.83
CA ALA A 542 47.44 -58.84 19.09
C ALA A 542 45.93 -59.04 19.19
N THR A 543 45.43 -59.47 20.35
CA THR A 543 44.00 -59.73 20.56
C THR A 543 43.15 -58.46 20.65
N ALA A 544 43.75 -57.27 20.45
CA ALA A 544 43.10 -56.00 20.73
C ALA A 544 43.76 -54.76 20.09
N PRO A 545 42.99 -53.67 19.88
CA PRO A 545 43.48 -52.42 19.28
C PRO A 545 44.40 -51.60 20.20
N VAL A 546 44.23 -51.65 21.52
CA VAL A 546 45.06 -50.94 22.49
C VAL A 546 45.86 -51.96 23.30
N ALA A 547 47.19 -51.85 23.31
CA ALA A 547 48.04 -52.80 24.02
C ALA A 547 47.81 -52.73 25.55
N PRO A 548 47.90 -53.85 26.28
CA PRO A 548 47.89 -53.84 27.74
C PRO A 548 49.06 -52.99 28.26
N THR A 549 48.90 -52.36 29.41
CA THR A 549 49.92 -51.47 29.95
C THR A 549 51.01 -52.19 30.76
N TYR A 550 50.75 -53.42 31.17
CA TYR A 550 51.68 -54.27 31.91
C TYR A 550 51.84 -55.60 31.19
N ILE A 551 53.08 -55.93 30.82
CA ILE A 551 53.45 -57.24 30.26
C ILE A 551 54.10 -58.04 31.38
N THR A 552 53.50 -59.18 31.72
CA THR A 552 54.06 -60.13 32.69
C THR A 552 55.36 -60.71 32.17
N PRO A 553 56.36 -60.91 33.04
CA PRO A 553 57.57 -61.62 32.64
C PRO A 553 57.17 -63.04 32.23
N ASP A 554 57.61 -63.44 31.04
CA ASP A 554 57.32 -64.76 30.48
C ASP A 554 58.62 -65.53 30.30
N TYR A 555 58.58 -66.81 30.68
CA TYR A 555 59.70 -67.73 30.66
C TYR A 555 59.32 -68.92 29.79
N VAL A 556 59.76 -68.88 28.54
CA VAL A 556 59.43 -69.92 27.56
C VAL A 556 60.69 -70.65 27.16
N CYS A 557 60.73 -71.95 27.44
CA CYS A 557 61.75 -72.86 26.93
C CYS A 557 61.14 -73.67 25.79
N ASN A 558 61.45 -73.32 24.54
CA ASN A 558 60.96 -74.07 23.38
C ASN A 558 61.92 -75.23 23.05
N GLY A 559 61.45 -76.45 23.32
CA GLY A 559 62.14 -77.71 23.04
C GLY A 559 61.31 -78.91 23.54
N PRO A 560 61.53 -80.13 23.03
CA PRO A 560 60.67 -81.30 23.28
C PRO A 560 60.67 -81.82 24.73
N GLY A 561 61.33 -81.12 25.67
CA GLY A 561 61.46 -81.51 27.08
C GLY A 561 60.62 -80.70 28.08
N GLY A 562 59.92 -79.64 27.68
CA GLY A 562 59.27 -78.73 28.65
C GLY A 562 60.28 -78.12 29.63
N ASP A 563 59.81 -77.60 30.78
CA ASP A 563 60.54 -76.74 31.73
C ASP A 563 61.83 -77.31 32.35
N ALA A 564 62.27 -78.49 31.91
CA ALA A 564 63.48 -79.17 32.35
C ALA A 564 64.40 -79.56 31.16
N GLY A 565 65.07 -78.57 30.56
CA GLY A 565 66.39 -78.77 29.95
C GLY A 565 66.51 -78.67 28.41
N GLU A 566 67.59 -77.98 28.01
CA GLU A 566 68.31 -78.00 26.71
C GLU A 566 67.69 -77.30 25.48
N GLY A 567 66.72 -76.39 25.66
CA GLY A 567 66.32 -75.43 24.63
C GLY A 567 66.85 -74.02 24.88
N THR A 568 66.91 -73.16 23.86
CA THR A 568 67.15 -71.72 24.02
C THR A 568 65.99 -71.12 24.82
N CYS A 569 66.15 -71.00 26.13
CA CYS A 569 65.15 -70.37 26.98
C CYS A 569 65.23 -68.85 26.78
N SER A 570 64.10 -68.27 26.41
CA SER A 570 63.94 -66.83 26.20
C SER A 570 63.32 -66.24 27.45
N TYR A 571 64.05 -65.34 28.12
CA TYR A 571 63.52 -64.56 29.23
C TYR A 571 63.03 -63.20 28.71
N THR A 572 61.73 -62.97 28.82
CA THR A 572 61.16 -61.64 28.60
C THR A 572 61.00 -60.98 29.96
N ALA A 573 61.81 -59.94 30.21
CA ALA A 573 61.70 -59.15 31.43
C ALA A 573 60.32 -58.49 31.52
N GLU A 574 59.88 -58.19 32.74
CA GLU A 574 58.64 -57.41 32.95
C GLU A 574 58.75 -56.02 32.32
N ARG A 575 57.67 -55.53 31.71
CA ARG A 575 57.67 -54.26 30.99
C ARG A 575 56.39 -53.46 31.23
N PHE A 576 56.56 -52.15 31.38
CA PHE A 576 55.48 -51.17 31.41
C PHE A 576 55.54 -50.35 30.12
N LEU A 577 54.47 -50.41 29.33
CA LEU A 577 54.48 -49.92 27.94
C LEU A 577 54.28 -48.40 27.81
N TYR A 578 53.63 -47.78 28.79
CA TYR A 578 53.23 -46.38 28.70
C TYR A 578 54.03 -45.51 29.67
N ALA A 579 54.70 -44.50 29.12
CA ALA A 579 55.38 -43.50 29.92
C ALA A 579 54.37 -42.61 30.67
N ARG A 580 54.82 -41.95 31.73
CA ARG A 580 53.99 -41.10 32.61
C ARG A 580 53.25 -39.98 31.85
N ASP A 581 53.85 -39.46 30.80
CA ASP A 581 53.36 -38.38 29.95
C ASP A 581 52.51 -38.88 28.75
N SER A 582 52.27 -40.18 28.63
CA SER A 582 51.48 -40.75 27.54
C SER A 582 50.02 -40.28 27.59
N ARG A 583 49.46 -39.91 26.43
CA ARG A 583 48.07 -39.45 26.30
C ARG A 583 47.02 -40.48 26.75
N ILE A 584 47.39 -41.76 26.79
CA ILE A 584 46.49 -42.85 27.18
C ILE A 584 45.90 -42.69 28.60
N TRP A 585 46.66 -42.09 29.52
CA TRP A 585 46.22 -41.85 30.91
C TRP A 585 44.98 -40.95 30.95
N SER A 586 44.97 -39.87 30.15
CA SER A 586 43.82 -38.96 30.06
C SER A 586 42.69 -39.51 29.17
N VAL A 587 43.00 -40.36 28.19
CA VAL A 587 41.97 -41.06 27.41
C VAL A 587 41.11 -41.93 28.32
N PHE A 588 41.71 -42.68 29.25
CA PHE A 588 41.02 -43.63 30.13
C PHE A 588 40.68 -43.14 31.54
N ASP A 589 40.87 -41.85 31.83
CA ASP A 589 40.62 -41.24 33.15
C ASP A 589 41.37 -41.94 34.29
N VAL A 590 42.64 -42.31 34.05
CA VAL A 590 43.51 -42.90 35.08
C VAL A 590 44.66 -41.95 35.35
N ALA A 591 44.89 -41.62 36.63
CA ALA A 591 45.99 -40.76 37.02
C ALA A 591 47.34 -41.45 36.69
N PRO A 592 48.27 -40.76 36.01
CA PRO A 592 49.57 -41.34 35.71
C PRO A 592 50.37 -41.57 37.01
N PRO A 593 51.37 -42.47 37.01
CA PRO A 593 52.22 -42.71 38.16
C PRO A 593 52.84 -41.42 38.73
N ALA A 594 52.93 -41.31 40.05
CA ALA A 594 53.42 -40.12 40.74
C ALA A 594 54.90 -39.79 40.45
N GLY A 595 55.71 -40.79 40.04
CA GLY A 595 57.12 -40.66 39.72
C GLY A 595 57.59 -41.71 38.69
N PRO A 596 58.88 -41.70 38.30
CA PRO A 596 59.46 -42.70 37.40
C PRO A 596 59.42 -44.10 38.04
N MET A 597 59.60 -45.14 37.21
CA MET A 597 59.66 -46.53 37.69
C MET A 597 60.72 -46.63 38.80
N PRO A 598 60.35 -47.12 40.01
CA PRO A 598 61.31 -47.31 41.08
C PRO A 598 62.42 -48.27 40.65
N VAL A 599 63.67 -47.87 40.83
CA VAL A 599 64.85 -48.71 40.57
C VAL A 599 65.39 -49.20 41.90
N TRP A 600 65.49 -50.52 42.07
CA TRP A 600 66.17 -51.09 43.24
C TRP A 600 67.67 -50.91 43.06
N VAL A 601 68.27 -50.05 43.88
CA VAL A 601 69.72 -49.87 43.91
C VAL A 601 70.27 -50.71 45.05
N GLU A 602 70.89 -51.83 44.69
CA GLU A 602 71.58 -52.69 45.65
C GLU A 602 72.67 -51.91 46.40
N ARG A 603 72.84 -52.24 47.68
CA ARG A 603 73.89 -51.65 48.50
C ARG A 603 75.25 -52.14 47.97
N GLN A 604 76.21 -51.23 47.81
CA GLN A 604 77.57 -51.58 47.32
C GLN A 604 78.27 -52.61 48.23
N TYR A 605 77.91 -52.67 49.52
CA TYR A 605 78.37 -53.66 50.48
C TYR A 605 77.18 -54.29 51.22
N PRO A 606 77.07 -55.63 51.28
CA PRO A 606 75.98 -56.32 51.98
C PRO A 606 76.10 -56.15 53.50
N CYS A 607 74.96 -56.05 54.18
CA CYS A 607 74.88 -55.74 55.62
C CYS A 607 75.44 -56.82 56.57
N GLY A 608 75.82 -58.01 56.08
CA GLY A 608 76.34 -59.09 56.93
C GLY A 608 75.43 -59.37 58.14
N ALA A 609 75.99 -59.48 59.34
CA ALA A 609 75.26 -59.68 60.60
C ALA A 609 74.94 -58.36 61.36
N ASP A 610 75.19 -57.19 60.78
CA ASP A 610 74.90 -55.90 61.41
C ASP A 610 73.39 -55.65 61.44
N TRP A 611 72.81 -55.73 62.64
CA TRP A 611 71.38 -55.60 62.84
C TRP A 611 70.83 -54.20 62.49
N GLN A 612 71.62 -53.13 62.63
CA GLN A 612 71.20 -51.77 62.26
C GLN A 612 71.21 -51.62 60.73
N CYS A 613 72.21 -52.18 60.06
CA CYS A 613 72.26 -52.22 58.60
C CYS A 613 71.13 -53.09 58.03
N GLN A 614 70.90 -54.30 58.57
CA GLN A 614 69.80 -55.18 58.16
C GLN A 614 68.42 -54.52 58.36
N ALA A 615 68.18 -53.87 59.51
CA ALA A 615 66.94 -53.13 59.76
C ALA A 615 66.76 -51.97 58.75
N SER A 616 67.84 -51.27 58.39
CA SER A 616 67.80 -50.23 57.36
C SER A 616 67.59 -50.78 55.95
N GLU A 617 68.08 -51.99 55.65
CA GLU A 617 67.89 -52.63 54.34
C GLU A 617 66.47 -53.17 54.18
N VAL A 618 65.88 -53.71 55.25
CA VAL A 618 64.45 -54.05 55.30
C VAL A 618 63.59 -52.80 55.14
N ALA A 619 63.96 -51.67 55.76
CA ALA A 619 63.26 -50.40 55.57
C ALA A 619 63.40 -49.86 54.13
N ARG A 620 64.59 -49.91 53.52
CA ARG A 620 64.81 -49.52 52.10
C ARG A 620 64.01 -50.41 51.16
N ARG A 621 64.03 -51.73 51.41
CA ARG A 621 63.28 -52.70 50.60
C ARG A 621 61.79 -52.49 50.73
N LYS A 622 61.28 -52.23 51.94
CA LYS A 622 59.88 -51.87 52.17
C LYS A 622 59.47 -50.61 51.41
N VAL A 623 60.28 -49.53 51.45
CA VAL A 623 60.00 -48.29 50.70
C VAL A 623 60.01 -48.53 49.18
N TYR A 624 60.95 -49.33 48.67
CA TYR A 624 60.97 -49.73 47.27
C TYR A 624 59.76 -50.57 46.88
N ASP A 625 59.44 -51.62 47.65
CA ASP A 625 58.32 -52.52 47.38
C ASP A 625 56.98 -51.76 47.44
N GLU A 626 56.80 -50.81 48.38
CA GLU A 626 55.63 -49.93 48.46
C GLU A 626 55.55 -48.96 47.26
N ALA A 627 56.67 -48.32 46.87
CA ALA A 627 56.73 -47.44 45.71
C ALA A 627 56.50 -48.19 44.39
N TYR A 628 57.07 -49.40 44.26
CA TYR A 628 56.93 -50.28 43.11
C TYR A 628 55.52 -50.84 43.02
N ALA A 629 54.92 -51.25 44.15
CA ALA A 629 53.52 -51.68 44.20
C ALA A 629 52.57 -50.53 43.82
N ALA A 630 52.82 -49.29 44.28
CA ALA A 630 52.02 -48.13 43.91
C ALA A 630 52.17 -47.77 42.41
N PHE A 631 53.39 -47.82 41.86
CA PHE A 631 53.66 -47.64 40.44
C PHE A 631 52.99 -48.72 39.58
N LYS A 632 53.06 -49.99 40.01
CA LYS A 632 52.41 -51.11 39.35
C LYS A 632 50.89 -51.03 39.42
N ALA A 633 50.33 -50.58 40.56
CA ALA A 633 48.89 -50.46 40.76
C ALA A 633 48.22 -49.48 39.80
N THR A 634 48.83 -48.32 39.52
CA THR A 634 48.29 -47.36 38.54
C THR A 634 48.27 -47.94 37.12
N HIS A 635 49.31 -48.68 36.74
CA HIS A 635 49.31 -49.42 35.47
C HIS A 635 48.25 -50.52 35.48
N MET A 636 48.10 -51.32 36.54
CA MET A 636 47.04 -52.33 36.61
C MET A 636 45.63 -51.73 36.51
N GLN A 637 45.41 -50.52 37.05
CA GLN A 637 44.14 -49.80 36.92
C GLN A 637 43.88 -49.37 35.46
N LEU A 638 44.89 -48.84 34.77
CA LEU A 638 44.80 -48.52 33.35
C LEU A 638 44.59 -49.78 32.51
N ASP A 639 45.25 -50.90 32.85
CA ASP A 639 45.12 -52.18 32.17
C ASP A 639 43.69 -52.70 32.20
N ALA A 640 43.04 -52.60 33.35
CA ALA A 640 41.63 -53.00 33.49
C ALA A 640 40.71 -52.16 32.59
N ARG A 641 40.96 -50.84 32.46
CA ARG A 641 40.20 -49.95 31.57
C ARG A 641 40.44 -50.27 30.09
N ILE A 642 41.69 -50.54 29.72
CA ILE A 642 42.08 -50.96 28.37
C ILE A 642 41.42 -52.29 28.00
N ARG A 643 41.44 -53.29 28.90
CA ARG A 643 40.78 -54.59 28.66
C ARG A 643 39.28 -54.45 28.44
N ASP A 644 38.61 -53.61 29.24
CA ASP A 644 37.17 -53.35 29.08
C ASP A 644 36.85 -52.68 27.73
N PHE A 645 37.67 -51.69 27.32
CA PHE A 645 37.57 -51.07 26.00
C PHE A 645 37.83 -52.05 24.85
N ASN A 646 38.88 -52.86 24.96
CA ASN A 646 39.24 -53.85 23.94
C ASN A 646 38.16 -54.93 23.80
N ALA A 647 37.56 -55.37 24.91
CA ALA A 647 36.45 -56.30 24.89
C ALA A 647 35.21 -55.68 24.23
N ASP A 648 34.93 -54.40 24.50
CA ASP A 648 33.87 -53.65 23.81
C ASP A 648 34.14 -53.53 22.31
N PHE A 649 35.37 -53.18 21.92
CA PHE A 649 35.78 -53.08 20.53
C PHE A 649 35.61 -54.40 19.78
N ALA A 650 36.12 -55.51 20.33
CA ALA A 650 36.02 -56.82 19.71
C ALA A 650 34.56 -57.25 19.48
N ARG A 651 33.65 -56.98 20.43
CA ARG A 651 32.21 -57.30 20.28
C ARG A 651 31.51 -56.49 19.19
N ARG A 652 32.06 -55.34 18.79
CA ARG A 652 31.48 -54.45 17.77
C ARG A 652 32.03 -54.69 16.37
N LEU A 653 32.99 -55.60 16.21
CA LEU A 653 33.50 -56.00 14.91
C LEU A 653 32.43 -56.79 14.14
N ARG A 654 32.35 -56.52 12.83
CA ARG A 654 31.45 -57.20 11.91
C ARG A 654 32.21 -57.71 10.70
N HIS A 655 32.16 -59.03 10.51
CA HIS A 655 32.75 -59.75 9.38
C HIS A 655 32.08 -59.38 8.05
N ASN A 656 30.74 -59.34 8.07
CA ASN A 656 29.93 -59.02 6.91
C ASN A 656 29.31 -57.63 7.07
N PHE A 657 29.45 -56.81 6.04
CA PHE A 657 28.84 -55.48 5.99
C PHE A 657 28.55 -55.07 4.56
N VAL A 658 27.68 -54.09 4.40
CA VAL A 658 27.37 -53.46 3.13
C VAL A 658 27.85 -52.02 3.16
N TYR A 659 28.52 -51.58 2.10
CA TYR A 659 28.81 -50.17 1.90
C TYR A 659 28.10 -49.65 0.65
N TYR A 660 27.74 -48.37 0.69
CA TYR A 660 26.91 -47.72 -0.31
C TYR A 660 27.67 -46.52 -0.86
N ASP A 661 27.84 -46.48 -2.17
CA ASP A 661 28.41 -45.34 -2.89
C ASP A 661 27.28 -44.71 -3.67
N VAL A 662 26.75 -43.60 -3.14
CA VAL A 662 25.51 -43.03 -3.62
C VAL A 662 25.65 -41.53 -3.83
N THR A 663 24.99 -41.03 -4.86
CA THR A 663 24.62 -39.63 -4.90
C THR A 663 23.39 -39.46 -4.01
N GLU A 664 23.54 -38.73 -2.91
CA GLU A 664 22.41 -38.28 -2.10
C GLU A 664 21.91 -36.94 -2.65
N THR A 665 20.69 -36.97 -3.18
CA THR A 665 19.99 -35.83 -3.73
C THR A 665 18.90 -35.40 -2.75
N VAL A 666 19.00 -34.17 -2.25
CA VAL A 666 17.98 -33.57 -1.37
C VAL A 666 17.19 -32.56 -2.19
N THR A 667 15.87 -32.77 -2.27
CA THR A 667 14.93 -31.81 -2.86
C THR A 667 13.99 -31.26 -1.80
N GLU A 668 13.68 -29.97 -1.89
CA GLU A 668 12.79 -29.28 -0.96
C GLU A 668 11.83 -28.37 -1.73
N THR A 669 10.58 -28.29 -1.27
CA THR A 669 9.64 -27.27 -1.72
C THR A 669 10.09 -25.89 -1.24
N ARG A 670 10.26 -24.93 -2.16
CA ARG A 670 10.55 -23.53 -1.86
C ARG A 670 9.52 -22.60 -2.51
N ALA A 671 9.16 -21.53 -1.80
CA ALA A 671 8.33 -20.47 -2.36
C ALA A 671 9.04 -19.78 -3.53
N THR A 672 8.32 -19.52 -4.61
CA THR A 672 8.78 -18.78 -5.79
C THR A 672 8.12 -17.42 -5.91
N ALA A 673 6.89 -17.27 -5.42
CA ALA A 673 6.18 -16.01 -5.31
C ALA A 673 5.34 -15.99 -4.02
N SER A 674 5.17 -14.83 -3.42
CA SER A 674 4.34 -14.62 -2.24
C SER A 674 3.91 -13.17 -2.19
N ASP A 675 2.61 -12.95 -2.01
CA ASP A 675 1.99 -11.63 -1.92
C ASP A 675 0.91 -11.66 -0.83
N PRO A 676 1.34 -11.63 0.44
CA PRO A 676 0.46 -11.88 1.57
C PRO A 676 -0.55 -10.75 1.76
N GLY A 677 -1.79 -11.12 2.06
CA GLY A 677 -2.73 -10.18 2.69
C GLY A 677 -2.20 -9.74 4.06
N ARG A 678 -2.37 -8.47 4.40
CA ARG A 678 -1.94 -7.91 5.69
C ARG A 678 -3.09 -7.22 6.40
N ILE A 679 -3.33 -7.60 7.65
CA ILE A 679 -4.22 -6.91 8.59
C ILE A 679 -3.37 -6.49 9.79
N LEU A 680 -3.15 -5.18 9.96
CA LEU A 680 -2.19 -4.62 10.89
C LEU A 680 -2.85 -3.61 11.83
N SER A 681 -2.42 -3.59 13.08
CA SER A 681 -2.80 -2.57 14.07
C SER A 681 -1.60 -2.17 14.91
N GLY A 682 -1.37 -0.88 15.09
CA GLY A 682 -0.37 -0.37 16.05
C GLY A 682 -0.85 -0.47 17.50
N GLY A 683 -2.17 -0.46 17.73
CA GLY A 683 -2.82 -0.69 19.01
C GLY A 683 -3.35 -2.11 19.20
N ALA A 684 -4.44 -2.24 19.95
CA ALA A 684 -5.14 -3.52 20.13
C ALA A 684 -6.03 -3.83 18.91
N MET A 685 -6.17 -5.12 18.60
CA MET A 685 -7.02 -5.61 17.52
C MET A 685 -8.08 -6.56 18.10
N THR A 686 -9.34 -6.35 17.73
CA THR A 686 -10.44 -7.27 18.01
C THR A 686 -11.04 -7.73 16.69
N LEU A 687 -11.06 -9.05 16.48
CA LEU A 687 -11.69 -9.70 15.33
C LEU A 687 -12.93 -10.47 15.81
N THR A 688 -14.09 -10.20 15.23
CA THR A 688 -15.35 -10.91 15.55
C THR A 688 -15.80 -11.72 14.35
N GLY A 689 -15.99 -13.03 14.51
CA GLY A 689 -16.36 -13.98 13.45
C GLY A 689 -15.36 -15.13 13.24
N THR A 690 -15.50 -15.86 12.13
CA THR A 690 -14.52 -16.88 11.71
C THR A 690 -13.36 -16.21 10.99
N VAL A 691 -12.13 -16.41 11.45
CA VAL A 691 -10.94 -15.76 10.88
C VAL A 691 -10.05 -16.81 10.21
N THR A 692 -9.80 -16.67 8.92
CA THR A 692 -8.82 -17.46 8.16
C THR A 692 -7.67 -16.56 7.75
N ASN A 693 -6.46 -16.96 8.14
CA ASN A 693 -5.20 -16.34 7.71
C ASN A 693 -4.41 -17.34 6.86
N ASP A 694 -4.54 -17.26 5.54
CA ASP A 694 -3.89 -18.18 4.61
C ASP A 694 -2.62 -17.55 4.01
N LYS A 695 -1.46 -18.04 4.46
CA LYS A 695 -0.11 -17.62 4.03
C LYS A 695 0.05 -16.10 4.06
N SER A 696 -0.57 -15.49 5.07
CA SER A 696 -0.79 -14.05 5.18
C SER A 696 -0.41 -13.55 6.58
N GLN A 697 -0.54 -12.25 6.83
CA GLN A 697 -0.13 -11.63 8.08
C GLN A 697 -1.29 -10.96 8.83
N ILE A 698 -1.45 -11.30 10.11
CA ILE A 698 -2.30 -10.57 11.06
C ILE A 698 -1.45 -10.17 12.27
N ALA A 699 -1.30 -8.88 12.54
CA ALA A 699 -0.47 -8.40 13.65
C ALA A 699 -1.09 -7.22 14.39
N ALA A 700 -0.98 -7.25 15.71
CA ALA A 700 -1.39 -6.14 16.59
C ALA A 700 -0.21 -5.74 17.50
N GLY A 701 0.02 -4.45 17.65
CA GLY A 701 1.00 -3.91 18.61
C GLY A 701 0.55 -4.08 20.07
N GLY A 702 -0.77 -4.23 20.29
CA GLY A 702 -1.39 -4.53 21.58
C GLY A 702 -1.96 -5.96 21.67
N ALA A 703 -3.08 -6.12 22.38
CA ALA A 703 -3.79 -7.40 22.46
C ALA A 703 -4.52 -7.73 21.15
N LEU A 704 -4.43 -8.99 20.70
CA LEU A 704 -5.12 -9.52 19.52
C LEU A 704 -6.28 -10.44 19.94
N SER A 705 -7.45 -9.87 20.24
CA SER A 705 -8.62 -10.64 20.70
C SER A 705 -9.46 -11.18 19.55
N VAL A 706 -10.01 -12.38 19.71
CA VAL A 706 -10.91 -13.01 18.74
C VAL A 706 -12.20 -13.41 19.44
N VAL A 707 -13.33 -12.90 18.93
CA VAL A 707 -14.68 -13.25 19.38
C VAL A 707 -15.28 -14.19 18.31
N GLY A 708 -14.99 -15.49 18.44
CA GLY A 708 -15.31 -16.51 17.45
C GLY A 708 -14.50 -17.80 17.67
N PRO A 709 -14.45 -18.73 16.70
CA PRO A 709 -13.74 -20.02 16.83
C PRO A 709 -12.19 -19.92 16.83
N GLY A 710 -11.62 -18.73 17.06
CA GLY A 710 -10.17 -18.47 16.95
C GLY A 710 -9.73 -18.10 15.53
N ILE A 711 -8.40 -18.03 15.32
CA ILE A 711 -7.79 -17.77 14.01
C ILE A 711 -7.32 -19.11 13.43
N ASP A 712 -7.88 -19.48 12.28
CA ASP A 712 -7.37 -20.57 11.45
C ASP A 712 -6.18 -20.06 10.63
N ASN A 713 -4.96 -20.35 11.10
CA ASN A 713 -3.72 -19.92 10.48
C ASN A 713 -3.17 -21.02 9.57
N ILE A 714 -3.32 -20.84 8.25
CA ILE A 714 -2.93 -21.81 7.24
C ILE A 714 -1.56 -21.41 6.67
N GLY A 715 -0.52 -22.19 6.98
CA GLY A 715 0.83 -22.04 6.42
C GLY A 715 0.95 -22.57 4.98
N ALA A 716 2.15 -22.48 4.40
CA ALA A 716 2.45 -23.22 3.18
C ALA A 716 3.07 -24.58 3.52
N ALA A 717 2.42 -25.64 3.07
CA ALA A 717 2.96 -26.99 3.17
C ALA A 717 3.99 -27.22 2.06
N GLY A 718 5.09 -27.87 2.42
CA GLY A 718 6.13 -28.33 1.52
C GLY A 718 6.57 -29.75 1.86
N THR A 719 7.42 -30.29 1.00
CA THR A 719 8.04 -31.60 1.24
C THR A 719 9.56 -31.51 1.10
N ARG A 720 10.25 -32.28 1.93
CA ARG A 720 11.67 -32.57 1.83
C ARG A 720 11.86 -34.03 1.52
N THR A 721 12.53 -34.32 0.42
CA THR A 721 12.76 -35.69 -0.03
C THR A 721 14.25 -35.93 -0.20
N VAL A 722 14.72 -37.06 0.31
CA VAL A 722 16.10 -37.51 0.17
C VAL A 722 16.09 -38.76 -0.70
N ALA A 723 16.67 -38.65 -1.89
CA ALA A 723 16.87 -39.78 -2.80
C ALA A 723 18.35 -40.16 -2.82
N ARG A 724 18.62 -41.46 -2.80
CA ARG A 724 19.97 -42.03 -2.87
C ARG A 724 20.02 -42.96 -4.07
N ALA A 725 20.94 -42.69 -5.00
CA ALA A 725 21.13 -43.53 -6.17
C ALA A 725 22.61 -43.78 -6.41
N GLY A 726 22.96 -45.04 -6.67
CA GLY A 726 24.34 -45.46 -6.92
C GLY A 726 24.47 -46.97 -6.82
N SER A 727 25.47 -47.42 -6.07
CA SER A 727 25.75 -48.84 -5.88
C SER A 727 25.74 -49.23 -4.41
N MET A 728 25.28 -50.44 -4.12
CA MET A 728 25.54 -51.11 -2.85
C MET A 728 26.50 -52.28 -3.09
N THR A 729 27.51 -52.41 -2.24
CA THR A 729 28.45 -53.52 -2.28
C THR A 729 28.37 -54.30 -0.99
N LEU A 730 27.93 -55.55 -1.08
CA LEU A 730 28.01 -56.51 0.00
C LEU A 730 29.43 -57.06 0.07
N SER A 731 30.07 -56.91 1.22
CA SER A 731 31.42 -57.36 1.49
C SER A 731 31.37 -58.47 2.54
N THR A 732 31.68 -59.70 2.14
CA THR A 732 31.59 -60.90 2.99
C THR A 732 32.94 -61.57 3.14
N GLU A 733 33.15 -62.19 4.29
CA GLU A 733 34.32 -63.02 4.55
C GLU A 733 34.00 -64.51 4.31
N GLY A 734 34.82 -65.20 3.52
CA GLY A 734 34.66 -66.65 3.31
C GLY A 734 35.89 -67.30 2.67
N ASN A 735 36.26 -68.50 3.14
CA ASN A 735 37.41 -69.28 2.64
C ASN A 735 38.75 -68.51 2.62
N GLY A 736 39.01 -67.69 3.65
CA GLY A 736 40.26 -66.96 3.81
C GLY A 736 40.46 -65.79 2.82
N ARG A 737 39.41 -65.36 2.12
CA ARG A 737 39.40 -64.15 1.26
C ARG A 737 38.13 -63.34 1.49
N ARG A 738 38.22 -62.03 1.27
CA ARG A 738 37.05 -61.14 1.24
C ARG A 738 36.43 -61.15 -0.16
N ARG A 739 35.12 -61.36 -0.26
CA ARG A 739 34.37 -61.35 -1.52
C ARG A 739 33.42 -60.18 -1.55
N GLU A 740 33.44 -59.45 -2.66
CA GLU A 740 32.57 -58.30 -2.86
C GLU A 740 31.60 -58.56 -4.00
N THR A 741 30.33 -58.25 -3.76
CA THR A 741 29.28 -58.31 -4.77
C THR A 741 28.59 -56.97 -4.81
N THR A 742 28.69 -56.30 -5.95
CA THR A 742 28.12 -54.97 -6.17
C THR A 742 26.84 -55.08 -6.97
N GLY A 743 25.79 -54.40 -6.50
CA GLY A 743 24.52 -54.24 -7.19
C GLY A 743 24.10 -52.78 -7.28
N ARG A 744 23.10 -52.50 -8.13
CA ARG A 744 22.49 -51.17 -8.19
C ARG A 744 21.70 -50.92 -6.91
N TYR A 745 21.84 -49.71 -6.36
CA TYR A 745 21.06 -49.27 -5.21
C TYR A 745 20.32 -47.98 -5.56
N GLN A 746 19.02 -47.97 -5.26
CA GLN A 746 18.17 -46.82 -5.41
C GLN A 746 17.13 -46.84 -4.29
N GLU A 747 17.16 -45.84 -3.43
CA GLU A 747 16.22 -45.68 -2.34
C GLU A 747 15.77 -44.22 -2.29
N THR A 748 14.46 -44.00 -2.15
CA THR A 748 13.93 -42.68 -1.83
C THR A 748 13.34 -42.78 -0.44
N LEU A 749 13.89 -42.02 0.50
CA LEU A 749 13.38 -42.00 1.87
C LEU A 749 11.97 -41.41 1.87
N ALA A 750 11.17 -41.82 2.87
CA ALA A 750 9.84 -41.26 3.06
C ALA A 750 9.91 -39.73 3.10
N SER A 751 9.05 -39.10 2.30
CA SER A 751 9.02 -37.65 2.21
C SER A 751 8.68 -37.04 3.57
N GLN A 752 9.51 -36.10 4.01
CA GLN A 752 9.31 -35.40 5.27
C GLN A 752 8.49 -34.14 4.98
N PRO A 753 7.33 -33.92 5.64
CA PRO A 753 6.63 -32.66 5.53
C PRO A 753 7.50 -31.53 6.10
N ILE A 754 7.56 -30.41 5.41
CA ILE A 754 8.23 -29.19 5.87
C ILE A 754 7.25 -28.02 5.80
N GLU A 755 7.40 -27.05 6.70
CA GLU A 755 6.73 -25.77 6.54
C GLU A 755 7.55 -24.85 5.65
N VAL A 756 6.89 -24.25 4.67
CA VAL A 756 7.45 -23.16 3.88
C VAL A 756 6.98 -21.87 4.55
N PRO A 757 7.87 -21.02 5.10
CA PRO A 757 7.43 -19.93 5.96
C PRO A 757 6.93 -18.77 5.10
N VAL A 758 5.64 -18.46 5.18
CA VAL A 758 4.98 -17.53 4.26
C VAL A 758 3.92 -16.64 4.92
N GLY A 759 3.64 -16.84 6.22
CA GLY A 759 2.65 -16.07 6.96
C GLY A 759 2.89 -16.16 8.46
N THR A 760 2.46 -15.13 9.21
CA THR A 760 2.62 -15.04 10.66
C THR A 760 1.39 -14.41 11.29
N SER A 761 1.07 -14.83 12.51
CA SER A 761 0.18 -14.09 13.40
C SER A 761 0.92 -13.75 14.69
N GLY A 762 0.75 -12.53 15.21
CA GLY A 762 1.52 -12.05 16.37
C GLY A 762 0.78 -11.01 17.22
N GLY A 763 0.84 -11.19 18.54
CA GLY A 763 0.21 -10.37 19.59
C GLY A 763 0.24 -11.13 20.94
N ASN A 764 -0.18 -10.49 22.03
CA ASN A 764 -0.12 -11.06 23.39
C ASN A 764 -1.20 -12.15 23.69
N ILE A 765 -1.54 -13.04 22.76
CA ILE A 765 -2.65 -14.01 22.88
C ILE A 765 -2.17 -15.45 22.64
N GLN A 766 -2.68 -16.39 23.46
CA GLN A 766 -2.59 -17.83 23.23
C GLN A 766 -3.46 -18.23 22.03
N VAL A 767 -2.84 -18.45 20.88
CA VAL A 767 -3.51 -18.95 19.66
C VAL A 767 -3.80 -20.45 19.85
N THR A 768 -5.07 -20.86 19.76
CA THR A 768 -5.43 -22.28 19.71
C THR A 768 -5.39 -22.74 18.26
N LEU A 769 -4.43 -23.59 17.93
CA LEU A 769 -4.21 -24.13 16.59
C LEU A 769 -5.16 -25.31 16.33
N SER A 770 -5.99 -25.25 15.28
CA SER A 770 -6.80 -26.39 14.83
C SER A 770 -6.20 -27.01 13.57
N GLY A 771 -5.58 -28.17 13.74
CA GLY A 771 -4.85 -28.92 12.71
C GLY A 771 -3.72 -29.67 13.40
N GLY A 772 -3.45 -30.93 13.02
CA GLY A 772 -2.42 -31.75 13.67
C GLY A 772 -1.12 -30.95 13.83
N ALA A 773 -0.74 -30.70 15.09
CA ALA A 773 0.23 -29.70 15.54
C ALA A 773 1.37 -29.36 14.55
N PRO A 774 1.53 -28.06 14.23
CA PRO A 774 2.84 -27.43 14.21
C PRO A 774 2.86 -26.31 15.27
N GLY A 775 3.81 -26.41 16.19
CA GLY A 775 3.90 -25.52 17.34
C GLY A 775 4.04 -24.05 16.94
N VAL A 776 3.47 -23.19 17.77
CA VAL A 776 3.84 -21.77 17.85
C VAL A 776 5.37 -21.70 17.92
N THR A 777 6.04 -21.26 16.86
CA THR A 777 7.47 -21.00 16.90
C THR A 777 7.68 -19.51 17.13
N GLY A 778 8.36 -19.20 18.24
CA GLY A 778 9.08 -17.94 18.34
C GLY A 778 10.01 -17.80 17.13
N VAL A 779 10.07 -16.57 16.62
CA VAL A 779 10.83 -16.10 15.47
C VAL A 779 11.96 -17.05 15.02
N ALA A 780 11.71 -17.79 13.95
CA ALA A 780 12.77 -18.29 13.06
C ALA A 780 12.44 -17.80 11.65
N ALA A 781 13.29 -16.92 11.12
CA ALA A 781 13.09 -16.28 9.84
C ALA A 781 13.11 -17.29 8.66
N PRO A 782 12.26 -17.12 7.63
CA PRO A 782 12.42 -17.80 6.36
C PRO A 782 13.70 -17.36 5.64
N GLY A 783 14.55 -18.31 5.25
CA GLY A 783 15.51 -18.12 4.16
C GLY A 783 14.89 -18.44 2.78
N PRO A 784 15.55 -18.10 1.65
CA PRO A 784 16.89 -17.51 1.53
C PRO A 784 16.82 -15.99 1.31
N VAL A 785 17.28 -15.27 2.34
CA VAL A 785 17.52 -13.81 2.33
C VAL A 785 19.04 -13.61 2.26
N ARG A 786 19.53 -12.57 1.56
CA ARG A 786 20.97 -12.24 1.56
C ARG A 786 21.39 -11.86 2.99
N VAL A 787 22.17 -12.72 3.64
CA VAL A 787 22.74 -12.48 4.97
C VAL A 787 24.01 -11.63 4.80
N ALA A 788 23.97 -10.37 5.26
CA ALA A 788 25.20 -9.64 5.56
C ALA A 788 25.62 -10.05 6.99
N SER A 789 26.71 -10.81 7.11
CA SER A 789 27.28 -11.17 8.41
C SER A 789 28.45 -10.25 8.73
N VAL A 790 28.37 -9.48 9.80
CA VAL A 790 29.55 -8.84 10.41
C VAL A 790 29.96 -9.68 11.61
N GLY A 791 31.17 -10.24 11.56
CA GLY A 791 31.73 -11.01 12.67
C GLY A 791 32.24 -10.08 13.77
N LEU A 792 31.86 -10.35 15.02
CA LEU A 792 32.48 -9.73 16.19
C LEU A 792 33.64 -10.62 16.71
N PRO A 793 34.62 -10.04 17.44
CA PRO A 793 35.83 -10.75 17.87
C PRO A 793 35.61 -12.01 18.71
N ASP A 794 34.46 -12.12 19.38
CA ASP A 794 34.15 -13.21 20.31
C ASP A 794 33.37 -14.37 19.67
N GLY A 795 33.31 -14.44 18.34
CA GLY A 795 32.62 -15.51 17.61
C GLY A 795 31.09 -15.36 17.54
N ASN A 796 30.53 -14.27 18.07
CA ASN A 796 29.13 -13.90 17.86
C ASN A 796 28.97 -13.12 16.54
N ALA A 797 27.91 -13.40 15.78
CA ALA A 797 27.58 -12.69 14.55
C ALA A 797 26.25 -11.93 14.71
N VAL A 798 26.26 -10.63 14.42
CA VAL A 798 25.01 -9.88 14.24
C VAL A 798 24.49 -10.20 12.84
N ARG A 799 23.32 -10.83 12.77
CA ARG A 799 22.64 -11.17 11.52
C ARG A 799 21.52 -10.17 11.29
N THR A 800 21.65 -9.29 10.31
CA THR A 800 20.56 -8.43 9.86
C THR A 800 19.82 -9.09 8.71
N VAL A 801 18.50 -9.23 8.86
CA VAL A 801 17.60 -9.79 7.84
C VAL A 801 17.05 -8.62 7.02
N SER A 802 17.55 -8.42 5.80
CA SER A 802 16.94 -7.47 4.86
C SER A 802 16.13 -8.25 3.82
N ASN A 803 14.81 -8.32 4.01
CA ASN A 803 13.90 -8.61 2.90
C ASN A 803 14.19 -7.56 1.80
N PRO A 804 14.27 -7.89 0.50
CA PRO A 804 14.27 -6.83 -0.50
C PRO A 804 12.99 -6.02 -0.26
N ALA A 805 13.15 -4.76 0.14
CA ALA A 805 12.02 -3.89 0.39
C ALA A 805 11.23 -3.79 -0.91
N SER A 806 10.01 -4.34 -0.92
CA SER A 806 9.07 -4.09 -2.01
C SER A 806 8.70 -2.62 -1.95
N ILE A 807 8.86 -1.91 -3.06
CA ILE A 807 8.39 -0.53 -3.16
C ILE A 807 6.85 -0.57 -3.03
N PRO A 808 6.24 0.18 -2.11
CA PRO A 808 4.79 0.28 -2.03
C PRO A 808 4.20 0.76 -3.36
N ASP A 809 3.14 0.13 -3.83
CA ASP A 809 2.51 0.41 -5.13
C ASP A 809 1.01 0.73 -5.02
N SER A 810 0.52 0.98 -3.81
CA SER A 810 -0.76 1.65 -3.60
C SER A 810 -0.67 3.12 -4.02
N GLN A 811 -1.78 3.70 -4.48
CA GLN A 811 -1.88 5.10 -4.92
C GLN A 811 -1.64 6.15 -3.81
N LEU A 812 -1.39 5.73 -2.56
CA LEU A 812 -0.99 6.60 -1.45
C LEU A 812 0.45 7.05 -1.61
N PHE A 813 1.26 6.31 -2.36
CA PHE A 813 2.68 6.55 -2.51
C PHE A 813 3.01 6.90 -3.97
N ALA A 814 3.76 7.97 -4.15
CA ALA A 814 4.38 8.34 -5.41
C ALA A 814 5.80 7.76 -5.44
N VAL A 815 6.04 6.83 -6.37
CA VAL A 815 7.36 6.26 -6.61
C VAL A 815 8.07 7.08 -7.68
N ASN A 816 9.24 7.63 -7.37
CA ASN A 816 10.04 8.39 -8.31
C ASN A 816 11.23 7.57 -8.79
N SER A 817 11.16 7.12 -10.05
CA SER A 817 12.16 6.27 -10.69
C SER A 817 13.25 7.05 -11.45
N ARG A 818 13.24 8.39 -11.41
CA ARG A 818 14.23 9.21 -12.13
C ARG A 818 15.60 9.13 -11.45
N PRO A 819 16.70 8.93 -12.21
CA PRO A 819 18.05 9.06 -11.68
C PRO A 819 18.25 10.47 -11.09
N GLY A 820 18.62 10.56 -9.81
CA GLY A 820 18.83 11.84 -9.10
C GLY A 820 17.57 12.48 -8.50
N ALA A 821 16.44 11.77 -8.46
CA ALA A 821 15.26 12.20 -7.70
C ALA A 821 15.59 12.39 -6.19
N PRO A 822 15.04 13.43 -5.53
CA PRO A 822 15.30 13.73 -4.11
C PRO A 822 14.51 12.84 -3.13
N TYR A 823 13.87 11.80 -3.63
CA TYR A 823 13.20 10.74 -2.86
C TYR A 823 12.85 9.60 -3.82
N ILE A 824 12.85 8.37 -3.32
CA ILE A 824 12.42 7.18 -4.07
C ILE A 824 10.91 6.98 -3.92
N VAL A 825 10.38 7.26 -2.73
CA VAL A 825 8.96 7.16 -2.40
C VAL A 825 8.55 8.39 -1.58
N ALA A 826 7.43 9.00 -1.94
CA ALA A 826 6.78 10.06 -1.17
C ALA A 826 5.30 9.74 -0.96
N THR A 827 4.74 10.19 0.16
CA THR A 827 3.30 10.10 0.39
C THR A 827 2.56 11.11 -0.50
N ASP A 828 1.39 10.75 -1.01
CA ASP A 828 0.53 11.60 -1.83
C ASP A 828 0.27 12.93 -1.10
N PRO A 829 0.69 14.08 -1.68
CA PRO A 829 0.48 15.39 -1.08
C PRO A 829 -0.99 15.72 -0.80
N ARG A 830 -1.92 15.14 -1.56
CA ARG A 830 -3.36 15.28 -1.31
C ARG A 830 -3.74 14.60 0.02
N PHE A 831 -3.12 13.47 0.35
CA PHE A 831 -3.30 12.84 1.65
C PHE A 831 -2.58 13.59 2.77
N THR A 832 -1.38 14.13 2.58
CA THR A 832 -0.69 14.85 3.67
C THR A 832 -1.29 16.25 3.94
N GLY A 833 -1.96 16.84 2.95
CA GLY A 833 -2.47 18.20 3.04
C GLY A 833 -1.33 19.19 3.26
N GLN A 834 -1.47 20.09 4.25
CA GLN A 834 -0.40 21.02 4.63
C GLN A 834 0.61 20.45 5.66
N ARG A 835 0.53 19.16 6.00
CA ARG A 835 1.45 18.55 6.96
C ARG A 835 2.77 18.21 6.26
N PRO A 836 3.92 18.27 6.97
CA PRO A 836 5.21 17.84 6.42
C PRO A 836 5.09 16.40 5.91
N TYR A 837 5.46 16.15 4.64
CA TYR A 837 5.39 14.80 4.09
C TYR A 837 6.62 13.99 4.52
N VAL A 838 6.39 12.75 4.90
CA VAL A 838 7.46 11.77 5.16
C VAL A 838 7.91 11.23 3.81
N SER A 839 9.18 11.45 3.46
CA SER A 839 9.84 10.89 2.27
C SER A 839 10.89 9.84 2.67
N SER A 840 11.32 9.03 1.70
CA SER A 840 12.46 8.12 1.90
C SER A 840 13.68 8.84 2.46
N ASP A 841 13.96 10.04 1.98
CA ASP A 841 15.13 10.83 2.37
C ASP A 841 14.97 11.43 3.76
N TYR A 842 13.75 11.83 4.14
CA TYR A 842 13.44 12.22 5.53
C TYR A 842 13.72 11.07 6.51
N LEU A 843 13.31 9.85 6.18
CA LEU A 843 13.58 8.66 7.00
C LEU A 843 15.06 8.27 6.99
N LEU A 844 15.73 8.39 5.84
CA LEU A 844 17.16 8.11 5.70
C LEU A 844 17.99 9.10 6.51
N ASP A 845 17.65 10.39 6.50
CA ASP A 845 18.32 11.43 7.26
C ASP A 845 18.16 11.20 8.78
N LEU A 846 16.96 10.80 9.23
CA LEU A 846 16.71 10.39 10.62
C LEU A 846 17.52 9.15 11.03
N LEU A 847 17.71 8.19 10.13
CA LEU A 847 18.55 6.99 10.37
C LEU A 847 20.04 7.33 10.41
N LEU A 848 20.48 8.28 9.57
CA LEU A 848 21.86 8.76 9.52
C LEU A 848 22.21 9.65 10.72
N ARG A 849 21.21 10.28 11.35
CA ARG A 849 21.38 11.14 12.54
C ARG A 849 20.26 10.90 13.57
N PRO A 850 20.34 9.82 14.37
CA PRO A 850 19.38 9.59 15.44
C PRO A 850 19.34 10.78 16.41
N GLY A 851 18.23 11.52 16.44
CA GLY A 851 18.01 12.66 17.34
C GLY A 851 18.16 14.07 16.74
N ALA A 852 18.41 14.21 15.43
CA ALA A 852 18.44 15.53 14.79
C ALA A 852 17.04 16.13 14.59
N LEU A 853 16.90 17.46 14.79
CA LEU A 853 15.67 18.20 14.51
C LEU A 853 15.51 18.46 13.00
N PRO A 854 14.27 18.61 12.49
CA PRO A 854 14.00 18.78 11.06
C PRO A 854 14.71 20.01 10.47
N GLY A 855 15.40 19.84 9.33
CA GLY A 855 15.91 20.95 8.50
C GLY A 855 17.34 21.42 8.77
N THR A 856 18.16 20.69 9.53
CA THR A 856 19.59 21.02 9.68
C THR A 856 20.37 20.73 8.39
N PRO A 857 20.89 21.74 7.67
CA PRO A 857 21.68 21.51 6.46
C PRO A 857 22.98 20.77 6.79
N ASN A 858 23.50 19.99 5.83
CA ASN A 858 24.84 19.43 5.91
C ASN A 858 25.86 20.55 6.05
N GLY A 859 26.33 20.78 7.28
CA GLY A 859 27.50 21.62 7.52
C GLY A 859 28.70 20.94 6.86
N ASN A 860 29.14 21.49 5.73
CA ASN A 860 30.45 21.18 5.16
C ASN A 860 31.50 21.37 6.27
N ALA A 861 32.25 20.31 6.53
CA ALA A 861 33.47 20.40 7.29
C ALA A 861 34.38 21.43 6.59
N ALA A 862 34.63 22.55 7.28
CA ALA A 862 35.71 23.44 6.94
C ALA A 862 37.03 22.65 7.00
N GLY A 863 37.72 22.57 5.87
CA GLY A 863 39.03 21.91 5.74
C GLY A 863 39.79 22.53 4.57
N ALA A 864 40.73 23.41 4.92
CA ALA A 864 41.65 24.17 4.10
C ALA A 864 42.29 23.47 2.87
N GLY A 865 42.62 24.26 1.84
CA GLY A 865 43.61 23.90 0.83
C GLY A 865 43.63 24.82 -0.39
N ASN A 866 44.69 25.64 -0.50
CA ASN A 866 45.03 26.53 -1.61
C ASN A 866 45.08 25.85 -2.99
N GLY A 867 44.79 26.63 -4.04
CA GLY A 867 45.12 26.32 -5.44
C GLY A 867 44.13 26.91 -6.43
#